data_AF-A0A5C5XH84-F1
#
_entry.id   AF-A0A5C5XH84-F1
#
_cell.length_a   1.000
_cell.length_b   1.000
_cell.length_c   1.000
_cell.angle_alpha   90.00
_cell.angle_beta   90.00
_cell.angle_gamma   90.00
#
_symmetry.space_group_name_H-M   'P 1'
#
loop_
_entity.id
_entity.type
_entity.pdbx_description
1 polymer ?
#
loop_
_entity_poly.entity_id
_entity_poly.type
_entity_poly.pdbx_seq_one_letter_code
_entity_poly.pdbx_strand_id
1 'polypeptide(L)'
;MNYCNGIIDWNNDESLTGYLITILVIALSVIMLSEDIHGQPSQKSLTFEQRKPAGNAIEQSSSILKVPSENRFLLTPLDKIAIQDFDTPAKSPASPRLEIPPAIKYDDDLSLDVLKPGSKMFVDSTHADKTEMLFSEFAPLFLTDPDFETAPPLNPPILRRPLAEFGPPQIELEAEEENLFKGSLLTYPHEAPLGYTGPSGILPKDAQTSSHFVPVEDRWRSGFPDWDRYDKEQPPGIDYPYEHGRWYDPYNQNYLKGDFPILGQHLFMNFTGELESVQEFRQLPVATSPFESTVDPFSDPFFGDPNQYFSSNFFLLSFELFHGNAAFKPIDWQFKMTTAFNVNYLDTNELAVVNPDVRAGTTRQDDYFALQEYFFEWKMADLSPHYDFVSARVGSQQFVSDFKGFIFDDVNRGARVFGTRLANRDQFNIILFDQVEKDTNSQLNTFNDRKQNTLIMNYYRQDFIYPGYTAQASFHYNHDHPDFLFDNNNFLARPDPVGVFEPHSVEAYYLGFSGQGHIEKLNVSNAFYYVFGNDSMNPIGGKAQDISAYMAAVELSYDRDWARFRTSFFYASGDSNPNDTTATGFDTILDAPNFAGGEFSYWQRQQLQLFGVSLVQRESLVPDLRTSKFQGQSNFVNPGLLLFNIGMDFDITPKLKMITNANYIMFDDTEVLETYTFQDDIATAIGTDLSIGFEYRPLLSDNVVFEAGIATLIPDEGLKDLYGKYDPFTIAQVNNPQLDPLFSIFVQGAFVY
;
A
#
# COMPACT_ATOMS: atom_id res chain seq x y z
N MET A 1 46.44 -5.68 17.16
CA MET A 1 46.36 -6.67 18.24
C MET A 1 46.11 -5.89 19.53
N ASN A 2 44.87 -5.63 19.95
CA ASN A 2 43.71 -6.52 20.22
C ASN A 2 43.90 -7.27 21.56
N TYR A 3 42.90 -7.37 22.45
CA TYR A 3 41.52 -6.88 22.44
C TYR A 3 41.01 -6.75 23.90
N CYS A 4 39.84 -6.14 24.09
CA CYS A 4 38.97 -6.20 25.28
C CYS A 4 39.51 -5.65 26.62
N ASN A 5 38.99 -4.49 27.03
CA ASN A 5 38.12 -4.42 28.23
C ASN A 5 37.44 -3.05 28.32
N GLY A 6 36.12 -3.04 28.13
CA GLY A 6 35.24 -1.89 28.33
C GLY A 6 33.84 -2.42 28.58
N ILE A 7 33.44 -2.50 29.85
CA ILE A 7 32.12 -3.00 30.26
C ILE A 7 31.19 -1.80 30.39
N ILE A 8 30.06 -1.84 29.66
CA ILE A 8 29.00 -0.85 29.79
C ILE A 8 28.24 -1.12 31.09
N ASP A 9 28.18 -0.15 31.99
CA ASP A 9 27.43 -0.27 33.25
C ASP A 9 25.94 0.02 32.99
N TRP A 10 25.13 -1.03 32.98
CA TRP A 10 23.72 -1.01 32.57
C TRP A 10 22.75 -0.59 33.70
N ASN A 11 23.21 0.20 34.67
CA ASN A 11 22.45 0.58 35.86
C ASN A 11 22.32 2.11 36.00
N ASN A 12 21.33 2.73 35.34
CA ASN A 12 20.67 3.95 35.85
C ASN A 12 19.42 4.45 35.07
N ASP A 13 18.89 3.69 34.09
CA ASP A 13 17.66 4.07 33.40
C ASP A 13 16.60 2.95 33.39
N GLU A 14 15.76 2.94 34.42
CA GLU A 14 14.62 2.02 34.55
C GLU A 14 13.44 2.37 33.62
N SER A 15 13.50 3.47 32.86
CA SER A 15 12.40 3.91 31.98
C SER A 15 12.40 3.17 30.64
N LEU A 16 13.52 3.21 29.92
CA LEU A 16 13.66 2.66 28.57
C LEU A 16 13.48 1.14 28.53
N THR A 17 14.06 0.42 29.50
CA THR A 17 13.84 -1.03 29.63
C THR A 17 12.40 -1.37 29.99
N GLY A 18 11.72 -0.53 30.78
CA GLY A 18 10.30 -0.67 31.09
C GLY A 18 9.42 -0.56 29.85
N TYR A 19 9.65 0.44 29.00
CA TYR A 19 8.91 0.60 27.74
C TYR A 19 9.23 -0.48 26.71
N LEU A 20 10.50 -0.84 26.49
CA LEU A 20 10.89 -1.92 25.58
C LEU A 20 10.27 -3.27 25.98
N ILE A 21 10.30 -3.62 27.27
CA ILE A 21 9.64 -4.84 27.75
C ILE A 21 8.11 -4.73 27.60
N THR A 22 7.52 -3.56 27.84
CA THR A 22 6.06 -3.37 27.67
C THR A 22 5.63 -3.50 26.20
N ILE A 23 6.39 -2.94 25.26
CA ILE A 23 6.13 -3.05 23.82
C ILE A 23 6.34 -4.50 23.35
N LEU A 24 7.41 -5.17 23.77
CA LEU A 24 7.65 -6.58 23.45
C LEU A 24 6.55 -7.49 24.03
N VAL A 25 6.09 -7.21 25.25
CA VAL A 25 4.95 -7.91 25.87
C VAL A 25 3.65 -7.61 25.15
N ILE A 26 3.40 -6.38 24.67
CA ILE A 26 2.23 -6.08 23.84
C ILE A 26 2.30 -6.85 22.52
N ALA A 27 3.46 -6.91 21.85
CA ALA A 27 3.63 -7.67 20.61
C ALA A 27 3.45 -9.19 20.81
N LEU A 28 4.00 -9.77 21.87
CA LEU A 28 3.78 -11.18 22.25
C LEU A 28 2.35 -11.46 22.70
N SER A 29 1.72 -10.48 23.35
CA SER A 29 0.29 -10.49 23.68
C SER A 29 -0.57 -10.10 22.47
N VAL A 30 -0.01 -9.90 21.28
CA VAL A 30 -0.74 -9.78 20.00
C VAL A 30 -0.57 -11.08 19.17
N ILE A 31 -0.03 -12.15 19.78
CA ILE A 31 0.28 -13.45 19.14
C ILE A 31 -0.38 -14.67 19.84
N MET A 32 -0.84 -14.58 21.10
CA MET A 32 -1.36 -15.72 21.89
C MET A 32 -2.88 -15.98 21.88
N LEU A 33 -3.74 -14.97 22.02
CA LEU A 33 -5.21 -15.13 21.93
C LEU A 33 -5.69 -15.48 20.52
N SER A 34 -4.82 -15.42 19.52
CA SER A 34 -5.03 -15.91 18.16
C SER A 34 -5.57 -17.34 18.06
N GLU A 35 -5.45 -18.14 19.12
CA GLU A 35 -5.79 -19.57 19.14
C GLU A 35 -7.14 -19.92 19.82
N ASP A 36 -7.83 -18.99 20.52
CA ASP A 36 -8.83 -19.38 21.54
C ASP A 36 -10.22 -18.68 21.43
N ILE A 37 -11.00 -19.01 20.38
CA ILE A 37 -12.40 -18.53 20.22
C ILE A 37 -13.39 -19.67 19.88
N HIS A 38 -13.63 -20.61 20.81
CA HIS A 38 -14.74 -21.59 20.71
C HIS A 38 -15.34 -21.94 22.09
N GLY A 39 -16.44 -21.28 22.50
CA GLY A 39 -17.18 -21.63 23.74
C GLY A 39 -18.46 -20.83 23.98
N GLN A 40 -19.52 -21.49 24.46
CA GLN A 40 -20.82 -20.84 24.78
C GLN A 40 -20.87 -20.27 26.21
N PRO A 41 -21.62 -19.17 26.45
CA PRO A 41 -21.75 -18.55 27.77
C PRO A 41 -22.81 -19.23 28.66
N SER A 42 -22.64 -19.12 29.99
CA SER A 42 -23.70 -19.44 30.96
C SER A 42 -23.78 -18.39 32.07
N GLN A 43 -25.00 -18.16 32.59
CA GLN A 43 -25.26 -17.08 33.55
C GLN A 43 -24.88 -17.43 35.00
N LYS A 44 -24.23 -16.50 35.70
CA LYS A 44 -24.41 -16.29 37.15
C LYS A 44 -23.96 -14.89 37.57
N SER A 45 -24.63 -14.34 38.58
CA SER A 45 -24.40 -12.99 39.12
C SER A 45 -23.71 -13.02 40.48
N LEU A 46 -22.90 -11.99 40.77
CA LEU A 46 -22.46 -11.58 42.12
C LEU A 46 -21.91 -10.14 42.06
N THR A 47 -21.74 -9.49 43.21
CA THR A 47 -21.79 -8.02 43.31
C THR A 47 -20.64 -7.41 44.12
N PHE A 48 -19.90 -6.46 43.52
CA PHE A 48 -19.02 -5.41 44.11
C PHE A 48 -17.99 -5.76 45.20
N GLU A 49 -16.71 -5.49 44.94
CA GLU A 49 -15.98 -4.37 45.61
C GLU A 49 -14.77 -3.87 44.78
N GLN A 50 -13.95 -2.95 45.32
CA GLN A 50 -13.13 -1.99 44.55
C GLN A 50 -11.68 -2.42 44.23
N ARG A 51 -11.21 -2.14 42.99
CA ARG A 51 -9.91 -1.48 42.65
C ARG A 51 -9.77 -1.16 41.13
N LYS A 52 -8.79 -0.32 40.79
CA LYS A 52 -8.34 0.13 39.43
C LYS A 52 -6.90 -0.38 39.17
N PRO A 53 -6.29 -0.30 37.96
CA PRO A 53 -6.80 0.07 36.61
C PRO A 53 -6.34 -0.91 35.46
N ALA A 54 -6.46 -0.46 34.19
CA ALA A 54 -5.74 -0.89 32.97
C ALA A 54 -6.16 -2.19 32.22
N GLY A 55 -5.71 -2.31 30.95
CA GLY A 55 -5.86 -3.48 30.05
C GLY A 55 -6.71 -3.24 28.79
N ASN A 56 -6.24 -3.67 27.61
CA ASN A 56 -6.94 -3.52 26.30
C ASN A 56 -7.27 -4.87 25.62
N ALA A 57 -8.03 -4.86 24.52
CA ALA A 57 -8.59 -6.05 23.83
C ALA A 57 -7.81 -6.51 22.57
N ILE A 58 -7.98 -7.80 22.21
CA ILE A 58 -6.86 -8.73 21.92
C ILE A 58 -6.33 -8.83 20.44
N GLU A 59 -6.72 -9.88 19.67
CA GLU A 59 -5.91 -10.49 18.56
C GLU A 59 -6.58 -10.98 17.22
N GLN A 60 -6.26 -12.22 16.73
CA GLN A 60 -6.15 -12.69 15.31
C GLN A 60 -6.82 -14.08 15.02
N SER A 61 -6.52 -14.99 14.03
CA SER A 61 -5.57 -15.16 12.87
C SER A 61 -6.20 -16.03 11.73
N SER A 62 -5.61 -16.86 10.82
CA SER A 62 -4.34 -17.63 10.68
C SER A 62 -3.82 -17.77 9.19
N SER A 63 -3.20 -18.88 8.72
CA SER A 63 -2.31 -18.97 7.51
C SER A 63 -2.89 -19.76 6.29
N ILE A 64 -2.38 -19.85 5.02
CA ILE A 64 -1.08 -19.78 4.25
C ILE A 64 -1.45 -19.46 2.73
N LEU A 65 -0.77 -18.91 1.67
CA LEU A 65 0.53 -18.39 1.08
C LEU A 65 0.12 -17.35 -0.05
N LYS A 66 0.86 -16.54 -0.85
CA LYS A 66 2.29 -16.17 -1.21
C LYS A 66 2.29 -14.71 -1.81
N VAL A 67 3.28 -14.31 -2.63
CA VAL A 67 3.63 -12.91 -3.05
C VAL A 67 4.29 -12.84 -4.47
N PRO A 68 4.24 -11.73 -5.24
CA PRO A 68 5.42 -10.84 -5.32
C PRO A 68 5.13 -9.31 -5.39
N SER A 69 6.15 -8.51 -5.04
CA SER A 69 6.39 -7.07 -5.32
C SER A 69 5.30 -6.01 -5.04
N GLU A 70 5.57 -5.10 -4.09
CA GLU A 70 5.60 -3.61 -4.24
C GLU A 70 5.34 -2.88 -2.90
N ASN A 71 6.40 -2.64 -2.11
CA ASN A 71 6.30 -1.83 -0.89
C ASN A 71 6.19 -0.34 -1.21
N ARG A 72 4.95 0.14 -1.35
CA ARG A 72 4.43 1.41 -0.81
C ARG A 72 2.90 1.44 -0.96
N PHE A 73 2.16 1.79 0.10
CA PHE A 73 0.69 1.96 0.04
C PHE A 73 0.27 3.30 -0.59
N LEU A 74 0.74 3.52 -1.81
CA LEU A 74 0.18 4.51 -2.73
C LEU A 74 -0.16 3.77 -4.04
N LEU A 75 -1.45 3.51 -4.18
CA LEU A 75 -2.23 3.16 -5.38
C LEU A 75 -1.45 2.34 -6.43
N THR A 76 -1.74 1.04 -6.51
CA THR A 76 -1.38 0.22 -7.69
C THR A 76 -2.22 0.67 -8.90
N PRO A 77 -1.68 1.37 -9.92
CA PRO A 77 -2.40 1.56 -11.17
C PRO A 77 -2.54 0.23 -11.91
N LEU A 78 -3.64 0.08 -12.67
CA LEU A 78 -3.89 -1.08 -13.54
C LEU A 78 -2.73 -1.41 -14.50
N ASP A 79 -1.87 -0.43 -14.78
CA ASP A 79 -0.65 -0.54 -15.59
C ASP A 79 0.26 -1.72 -15.16
N LYS A 80 0.28 -2.04 -13.86
CA LYS A 80 1.14 -3.07 -13.27
C LYS A 80 0.66 -4.50 -13.54
N ILE A 81 -0.58 -4.69 -14.03
CA ILE A 81 -1.10 -5.99 -14.49
C ILE A 81 -0.27 -6.55 -15.66
N ALA A 82 0.54 -5.72 -16.34
CA ALA A 82 1.42 -6.12 -17.43
C ALA A 82 2.76 -6.77 -17.00
N ILE A 83 3.08 -6.86 -15.70
CA ILE A 83 4.32 -7.47 -15.17
C ILE A 83 4.01 -8.35 -13.94
N GLN A 84 3.26 -9.44 -14.15
CA GLN A 84 3.07 -10.50 -13.15
C GLN A 84 3.88 -11.75 -13.54
N ASP A 85 4.59 -12.36 -12.57
CA ASP A 85 5.54 -13.46 -12.82
C ASP A 85 4.87 -14.73 -13.39
N PHE A 86 4.94 -14.92 -14.71
CA PHE A 86 4.54 -16.14 -15.40
C PHE A 86 5.58 -17.28 -15.27
N ASP A 87 6.10 -17.52 -14.06
CA ASP A 87 7.14 -18.54 -13.79
C ASP A 87 6.60 -19.98 -13.72
N THR A 88 5.78 -20.36 -14.72
CA THR A 88 5.61 -21.76 -15.12
C THR A 88 5.38 -21.88 -16.64
N PRO A 89 6.14 -22.72 -17.37
CA PRO A 89 5.84 -23.00 -18.76
C PRO A 89 4.56 -23.83 -18.87
N ALA A 90 3.49 -23.21 -19.37
CA ALA A 90 2.18 -23.83 -19.49
C ALA A 90 2.20 -25.13 -20.31
N LYS A 91 2.13 -26.27 -19.63
CA LYS A 91 1.87 -27.57 -20.27
C LYS A 91 0.46 -27.55 -20.85
N SER A 92 0.36 -27.39 -22.17
CA SER A 92 -0.88 -27.59 -22.92
C SER A 92 -1.55 -28.90 -22.48
N PRO A 93 -2.85 -28.88 -22.09
CA PRO A 93 -3.55 -30.08 -21.66
C PRO A 93 -3.68 -31.04 -22.85
N ALA A 94 -2.86 -32.09 -22.82
CA ALA A 94 -2.87 -33.11 -23.86
C ALA A 94 -4.26 -33.74 -23.97
N SER A 95 -4.87 -33.66 -25.16
CA SER A 95 -6.20 -34.21 -25.40
C SER A 95 -6.22 -35.70 -25.04
N PRO A 96 -7.24 -36.19 -24.30
CA PRO A 96 -7.28 -37.58 -23.85
C PRO A 96 -7.29 -38.52 -25.05
N ARG A 97 -6.17 -39.22 -25.26
CA ARG A 97 -6.00 -40.17 -26.34
C ARG A 97 -6.88 -41.39 -26.06
N LEU A 98 -7.89 -41.60 -26.89
CA LEU A 98 -8.74 -42.80 -26.84
C LEU A 98 -7.90 -44.06 -27.11
N GLU A 99 -7.46 -44.72 -26.03
CA GLU A 99 -6.85 -46.04 -26.11
C GLU A 99 -7.94 -47.08 -26.32
N ILE A 100 -8.01 -47.59 -27.56
CA ILE A 100 -8.92 -48.68 -27.92
C ILE A 100 -8.30 -49.99 -27.40
N PRO A 101 -8.93 -50.70 -26.45
CA PRO A 101 -8.41 -51.99 -25.99
C PRO A 101 -8.47 -53.03 -27.11
N PRO A 102 -7.45 -53.89 -27.26
CA PRO A 102 -7.42 -54.88 -28.34
C PRO A 102 -8.49 -55.96 -28.13
N ALA A 103 -9.25 -56.26 -29.19
CA ALA A 103 -10.30 -57.27 -29.15
C ALA A 103 -9.73 -58.68 -28.98
N ILE A 104 -10.13 -59.38 -27.92
CA ILE A 104 -9.83 -60.80 -27.72
C ILE A 104 -11.14 -61.58 -27.52
N LYS A 105 -11.35 -62.50 -28.47
CA LYS A 105 -12.28 -63.63 -28.59
C LYS A 105 -13.20 -63.97 -27.41
N TYR A 106 -14.45 -64.27 -27.78
CA TYR A 106 -15.28 -65.28 -27.10
C TYR A 106 -14.65 -66.67 -27.24
N ASP A 107 -14.79 -67.49 -26.20
CA ASP A 107 -14.99 -68.94 -26.30
C ASP A 107 -16.21 -69.28 -25.40
N ASP A 108 -17.07 -70.19 -25.86
CA ASP A 108 -18.26 -70.64 -25.13
C ASP A 108 -17.91 -71.80 -24.18
N ASP A 109 -18.47 -71.83 -22.97
CA ASP A 109 -18.76 -73.11 -22.30
C ASP A 109 -19.93 -73.02 -21.30
N LEU A 110 -20.47 -74.18 -20.92
CA LEU A 110 -21.71 -74.37 -20.16
C LEU A 110 -21.49 -74.15 -18.62
N SER A 111 -22.49 -74.10 -17.72
CA SER A 111 -23.83 -74.71 -17.73
C SER A 111 -24.87 -74.05 -16.80
N LEU A 112 -26.12 -74.54 -16.89
CA LEU A 112 -27.24 -74.28 -15.99
C LEU A 112 -27.28 -75.33 -14.85
N ASP A 113 -27.60 -74.96 -13.60
CA ASP A 113 -28.76 -75.55 -12.86
C ASP A 113 -28.94 -75.13 -11.37
N VAL A 114 -30.19 -74.77 -11.06
CA VAL A 114 -31.04 -75.12 -9.89
C VAL A 114 -30.42 -75.41 -8.50
N LEU A 115 -30.77 -74.60 -7.47
CA LEU A 115 -31.55 -75.04 -6.29
C LEU A 115 -31.95 -73.90 -5.30
N LYS A 116 -32.97 -74.18 -4.47
CA LYS A 116 -33.54 -73.38 -3.34
C LYS A 116 -33.85 -74.36 -2.17
N PRO A 117 -34.44 -73.96 -1.01
CA PRO A 117 -34.03 -72.96 -0.02
C PRO A 117 -34.10 -73.44 1.47
N GLY A 118 -33.59 -72.63 2.42
CA GLY A 118 -34.35 -72.28 3.64
C GLY A 118 -33.98 -72.84 5.05
N SER A 119 -33.63 -71.92 5.96
CA SER A 119 -33.95 -71.87 7.42
C SER A 119 -33.32 -70.58 8.00
N LYS A 120 -33.87 -69.69 8.85
CA LYS A 120 -34.95 -69.58 9.88
C LYS A 120 -34.55 -69.80 11.36
N MET A 121 -34.45 -68.69 12.11
CA MET A 121 -34.96 -68.41 13.47
C MET A 121 -34.84 -66.87 13.71
N PHE A 122 -35.73 -66.05 14.30
CA PHE A 122 -36.72 -66.14 15.44
C PHE A 122 -36.07 -66.23 16.83
N VAL A 123 -36.56 -65.60 17.93
CA VAL A 123 -37.75 -64.74 18.25
C VAL A 123 -37.24 -63.39 18.86
N ASP A 124 -37.90 -62.43 19.56
CA ASP A 124 -39.24 -62.04 20.11
C ASP A 124 -39.20 -60.47 20.31
N SER A 125 -40.21 -59.59 20.48
CA SER A 125 -41.66 -59.58 20.87
C SER A 125 -41.97 -59.64 22.40
N THR A 126 -42.99 -58.98 23.01
CA THR A 126 -44.02 -57.95 22.66
C THR A 126 -44.73 -57.41 23.96
N HIS A 127 -45.72 -56.49 23.84
CA HIS A 127 -46.71 -56.01 24.86
C HIS A 127 -46.25 -54.88 25.84
N ALA A 128 -47.09 -54.02 26.44
CA ALA A 128 -48.56 -53.91 26.63
C ALA A 128 -49.01 -52.40 26.76
N ASP A 129 -50.23 -51.97 27.17
CA ASP A 129 -51.63 -52.19 26.73
C ASP A 129 -52.64 -51.31 27.56
N LYS A 130 -53.57 -50.56 26.91
CA LYS A 130 -54.88 -49.98 27.39
C LYS A 130 -55.07 -48.84 28.45
N THR A 131 -56.19 -48.10 28.26
CA THR A 131 -57.05 -47.28 29.19
C THR A 131 -56.49 -45.98 29.79
N GLU A 132 -57.27 -44.94 30.16
CA GLU A 132 -58.74 -44.66 30.30
C GLU A 132 -59.33 -43.80 29.12
N MET A 133 -60.55 -43.25 28.99
CA MET A 133 -61.75 -42.87 29.83
C MET A 133 -61.64 -41.54 30.65
N LEU A 134 -62.67 -40.68 30.86
CA LEU A 134 -64.10 -40.58 30.45
C LEU A 134 -64.68 -39.12 30.60
N PHE A 135 -65.73 -38.73 29.83
CA PHE A 135 -66.62 -37.52 29.94
C PHE A 135 -65.97 -36.09 29.83
N SER A 136 -66.64 -34.96 29.52
CA SER A 136 -68.03 -34.57 29.14
C SER A 136 -67.96 -33.37 28.14
N GLU A 137 -68.69 -33.27 27.01
CA GLU A 137 -70.13 -32.96 26.81
C GLU A 137 -70.51 -31.44 26.82
N PHE A 138 -71.44 -31.05 25.92
CA PHE A 138 -72.10 -29.74 25.70
C PHE A 138 -71.42 -28.60 24.91
N ALA A 139 -72.14 -28.21 23.85
CA ALA A 139 -72.26 -26.88 23.22
C ALA A 139 -73.79 -26.59 23.08
N PRO A 140 -74.30 -25.48 22.47
CA PRO A 140 -73.66 -24.28 21.88
C PRO A 140 -74.31 -22.94 22.31
N LEU A 141 -73.87 -21.78 21.77
CA LEU A 141 -74.70 -20.70 21.16
C LEU A 141 -73.88 -19.42 20.77
N PHE A 142 -74.51 -18.53 19.99
CA PHE A 142 -73.91 -17.36 19.32
C PHE A 142 -74.07 -16.03 20.10
N LEU A 143 -73.20 -15.05 19.84
CA LEU A 143 -73.50 -13.59 19.71
C LEU A 143 -72.30 -12.82 19.12
N THR A 144 -72.49 -11.56 18.71
CA THR A 144 -71.57 -10.77 17.84
C THR A 144 -71.24 -9.37 18.38
N ASP A 145 -69.97 -8.96 18.25
CA ASP A 145 -69.44 -7.57 18.13
C ASP A 145 -69.66 -6.59 19.32
N PRO A 146 -68.91 -5.45 19.45
CA PRO A 146 -68.04 -4.78 18.46
C PRO A 146 -66.62 -4.39 18.96
N ASP A 147 -65.96 -3.50 18.19
CA ASP A 147 -64.55 -3.09 18.23
C ASP A 147 -64.04 -2.39 19.51
N PHE A 148 -62.71 -2.39 19.64
CA PHE A 148 -61.95 -1.36 20.37
C PHE A 148 -60.67 -1.00 19.58
N GLU A 149 -60.61 0.22 19.04
CA GLU A 149 -59.39 0.77 18.46
C GLU A 149 -58.30 1.00 19.53
N THR A 150 -57.05 0.66 19.19
CA THR A 150 -55.87 1.26 19.83
C THR A 150 -54.85 1.64 18.75
N ALA A 151 -54.43 2.90 18.74
CA ALA A 151 -53.51 3.44 17.73
C ALA A 151 -52.06 2.98 17.97
N PRO A 152 -51.23 2.83 16.91
CA PRO A 152 -49.89 2.28 17.04
C PRO A 152 -48.87 3.28 17.64
N PRO A 153 -47.89 2.82 18.42
CA PRO A 153 -46.73 3.63 18.77
C PRO A 153 -45.83 3.84 17.54
N LEU A 154 -45.50 5.09 17.20
CA LEU A 154 -44.57 5.39 16.12
C LEU A 154 -43.13 5.08 16.54
N ASN A 155 -42.59 3.98 16.02
CA ASN A 155 -41.16 3.86 15.72
C ASN A 155 -40.98 3.98 14.20
N PRO A 156 -40.00 4.76 13.70
CA PRO A 156 -39.69 4.76 12.28
C PRO A 156 -39.22 3.36 11.85
N PRO A 157 -39.70 2.82 10.70
CA PRO A 157 -39.28 1.51 10.26
C PRO A 157 -37.80 1.53 9.85
N ILE A 158 -37.06 0.51 10.29
CA ILE A 158 -35.75 0.16 9.73
C ILE A 158 -35.93 0.00 8.21
N LEU A 159 -35.05 0.60 7.41
CA LEU A 159 -35.08 0.51 5.95
C LEU A 159 -35.02 -0.95 5.51
N ARG A 160 -36.17 -1.48 5.05
CA ARG A 160 -36.28 -2.85 4.55
C ARG A 160 -35.70 -2.96 3.15
N ARG A 161 -35.21 -4.15 2.79
CA ARG A 161 -34.80 -4.49 1.41
C ARG A 161 -35.97 -4.20 0.45
N PRO A 162 -35.75 -3.54 -0.72
CA PRO A 162 -36.82 -3.19 -1.65
C PRO A 162 -37.24 -4.40 -2.51
N LEU A 163 -37.98 -5.34 -1.91
CA LEU A 163 -38.53 -6.53 -2.56
C LEU A 163 -40.00 -6.78 -2.18
N ALA A 164 -40.84 -5.74 -2.31
CA ALA A 164 -42.30 -5.82 -2.37
C ALA A 164 -42.89 -4.53 -2.98
N GLU A 165 -44.15 -4.58 -3.40
CA GLU A 165 -45.03 -3.41 -3.67
C GLU A 165 -44.66 -2.46 -4.84
N PHE A 166 -44.21 -3.01 -5.98
CA PHE A 166 -44.57 -2.45 -7.29
C PHE A 166 -44.99 -3.57 -8.27
N GLY A 167 -46.23 -4.02 -8.14
CA GLY A 167 -46.87 -4.84 -9.16
C GLY A 167 -47.32 -4.00 -10.37
N PRO A 168 -47.39 -4.57 -11.58
CA PRO A 168 -48.02 -3.90 -12.72
C PRO A 168 -49.51 -3.66 -12.44
N PRO A 169 -50.13 -2.62 -13.04
CA PRO A 169 -51.55 -2.33 -12.83
C PRO A 169 -52.40 -3.51 -13.31
N GLN A 170 -53.17 -4.11 -12.39
CA GLN A 170 -54.05 -5.23 -12.73
C GLN A 170 -55.22 -4.74 -13.58
N ILE A 171 -55.37 -5.32 -14.77
CA ILE A 171 -56.59 -5.24 -15.56
C ILE A 171 -57.51 -6.35 -15.06
N GLU A 172 -58.69 -5.96 -14.58
CA GLU A 172 -59.71 -6.87 -14.09
C GLU A 172 -60.29 -7.68 -15.27
N LEU A 173 -60.15 -9.00 -15.23
CA LEU A 173 -60.65 -9.93 -16.24
C LEU A 173 -61.50 -10.99 -15.55
N GLU A 174 -62.78 -11.07 -15.92
CA GLU A 174 -63.72 -12.07 -15.41
C GLU A 174 -63.33 -13.49 -15.87
N ALA A 175 -63.68 -14.49 -15.08
CA ALA A 175 -63.13 -15.85 -15.21
C ALA A 175 -63.89 -16.76 -16.18
N GLU A 176 -63.16 -17.40 -17.10
CA GLU A 176 -63.55 -18.66 -17.75
C GLU A 176 -62.49 -19.74 -17.46
N GLU A 177 -62.73 -20.57 -16.43
CA GLU A 177 -61.84 -21.67 -16.03
C GLU A 177 -61.99 -22.92 -16.93
N GLU A 178 -61.50 -22.91 -18.17
CA GLU A 178 -61.45 -24.17 -18.96
C GLU A 178 -60.28 -24.32 -19.96
N ASN A 179 -59.03 -24.07 -19.53
CA ASN A 179 -57.81 -24.41 -20.33
C ASN A 179 -56.54 -24.74 -19.50
N LEU A 180 -56.69 -25.44 -18.37
CA LEU A 180 -55.68 -25.61 -17.31
C LEU A 180 -54.28 -26.16 -17.67
N PHE A 181 -54.05 -26.69 -18.88
CA PHE A 181 -52.72 -27.14 -19.34
C PHE A 181 -52.40 -26.73 -20.80
N LYS A 182 -52.87 -25.55 -21.25
CA LYS A 182 -52.73 -25.15 -22.66
C LYS A 182 -52.46 -23.65 -22.87
N GLY A 183 -51.41 -23.12 -22.23
CA GLY A 183 -50.97 -21.74 -22.47
C GLY A 183 -49.79 -21.24 -21.65
N SER A 184 -49.45 -21.86 -20.52
CA SER A 184 -48.26 -21.53 -19.76
C SER A 184 -47.00 -21.84 -20.57
N LEU A 185 -46.21 -20.81 -20.83
CA LEU A 185 -44.87 -20.92 -21.37
C LEU A 185 -43.96 -21.62 -20.35
N LEU A 186 -42.98 -22.40 -20.81
CA LEU A 186 -41.99 -23.00 -19.92
C LEU A 186 -41.13 -21.91 -19.29
N THR A 187 -41.36 -21.63 -18.02
CA THR A 187 -40.50 -20.79 -17.18
C THR A 187 -39.59 -21.69 -16.34
N TYR A 188 -38.35 -21.27 -16.17
CA TYR A 188 -37.45 -21.84 -15.15
C TYR A 188 -37.58 -21.04 -13.85
N PRO A 189 -37.36 -21.65 -12.67
CA PRO A 189 -37.15 -20.89 -11.45
C PRO A 189 -35.90 -20.00 -11.64
N HIS A 190 -36.05 -18.70 -11.44
CA HIS A 190 -34.91 -17.79 -11.43
C HIS A 190 -34.24 -17.89 -10.05
N GLU A 191 -33.17 -18.67 -9.98
CA GLU A 191 -32.30 -18.73 -8.80
C GLU A 191 -31.66 -17.36 -8.55
N ALA A 192 -31.27 -17.08 -7.30
CA ALA A 192 -30.57 -15.85 -6.95
C ALA A 192 -29.10 -15.92 -7.41
N PRO A 193 -28.51 -14.83 -7.96
CA PRO A 193 -27.08 -14.76 -8.16
C PRO A 193 -26.34 -14.78 -6.82
N LEU A 194 -25.17 -15.42 -6.79
CA LEU A 194 -24.36 -15.62 -5.59
C LEU A 194 -23.94 -14.32 -4.92
N GLY A 195 -23.56 -13.32 -5.71
CA GLY A 195 -22.99 -12.09 -5.18
C GLY A 195 -24.02 -11.08 -4.67
N TYR A 196 -23.54 -10.09 -3.93
CA TYR A 196 -24.32 -8.87 -3.68
C TYR A 196 -24.38 -8.05 -4.98
N THR A 197 -25.31 -8.41 -5.87
CA THR A 197 -25.33 -7.94 -7.28
C THR A 197 -26.02 -6.60 -7.52
N GLY A 198 -26.75 -6.06 -6.54
CA GLY A 198 -27.65 -4.93 -6.75
C GLY A 198 -28.80 -5.23 -7.73
N PRO A 199 -29.68 -4.25 -8.04
CA PRO A 199 -30.71 -4.42 -9.05
C PRO A 199 -30.08 -4.57 -10.45
N SER A 200 -30.79 -5.25 -11.37
CA SER A 200 -30.34 -5.30 -12.77
C SER A 200 -30.49 -3.94 -13.45
N GLY A 201 -29.42 -3.47 -14.07
CA GLY A 201 -29.41 -2.28 -14.94
C GLY A 201 -29.87 -2.56 -16.38
N ILE A 202 -30.54 -3.69 -16.64
CA ILE A 202 -30.95 -4.15 -17.97
C ILE A 202 -32.48 -4.24 -18.03
N LEU A 203 -33.09 -3.43 -18.89
CA LEU A 203 -34.52 -3.48 -19.17
C LEU A 203 -34.82 -4.63 -20.15
N PRO A 204 -35.74 -5.56 -19.82
CA PRO A 204 -36.17 -6.61 -20.75
C PRO A 204 -36.72 -6.05 -22.06
N LYS A 205 -36.30 -6.64 -23.17
CA LYS A 205 -36.70 -6.32 -24.55
C LYS A 205 -37.42 -7.49 -25.21
N ASP A 206 -36.95 -8.72 -24.97
CA ASP A 206 -37.50 -9.93 -25.55
C ASP A 206 -38.53 -10.55 -24.60
N ALA A 207 -39.81 -10.49 -24.99
CA ALA A 207 -40.85 -11.27 -24.33
C ALA A 207 -40.74 -12.75 -24.73
N GLN A 208 -40.93 -13.68 -23.78
CA GLN A 208 -40.97 -15.10 -24.10
C GLN A 208 -42.15 -15.41 -25.03
N THR A 209 -41.87 -15.96 -26.22
CA THR A 209 -42.87 -16.28 -27.25
C THR A 209 -43.12 -17.78 -27.42
N SER A 210 -42.26 -18.65 -26.88
CA SER A 210 -42.46 -20.11 -26.91
C SER A 210 -41.75 -20.81 -25.75
N SER A 211 -42.18 -22.03 -25.43
CA SER A 211 -41.54 -22.89 -24.43
C SER A 211 -40.18 -23.48 -24.87
N HIS A 212 -39.68 -23.13 -26.07
CA HIS A 212 -38.38 -23.60 -26.57
C HIS A 212 -37.21 -22.64 -26.28
N PHE A 213 -37.51 -21.41 -25.84
CA PHE A 213 -36.51 -20.39 -25.56
C PHE A 213 -36.99 -19.51 -24.41
N VAL A 214 -36.16 -19.33 -23.38
CA VAL A 214 -36.38 -18.38 -22.29
C VAL A 214 -35.32 -17.28 -22.42
N PRO A 215 -35.71 -16.02 -22.64
CA PRO A 215 -34.76 -14.91 -22.75
C PRO A 215 -34.13 -14.63 -21.37
N VAL A 216 -32.80 -14.64 -21.30
CA VAL A 216 -32.01 -14.26 -20.12
C VAL A 216 -31.08 -13.12 -20.55
N GLU A 217 -31.54 -11.88 -20.34
CA GLU A 217 -30.81 -10.69 -20.82
C GLU A 217 -29.73 -10.20 -19.85
N ASP A 218 -29.88 -10.43 -18.54
CA ASP A 218 -28.82 -10.19 -17.56
C ASP A 218 -28.01 -11.47 -17.33
N ARG A 219 -27.01 -11.68 -18.19
CA ARG A 219 -26.04 -12.78 -18.07
C ARG A 219 -25.19 -12.75 -16.79
N TRP A 220 -25.14 -11.61 -16.10
CA TRP A 220 -24.32 -11.42 -14.90
C TRP A 220 -25.09 -11.79 -13.63
N ARG A 221 -26.41 -11.57 -13.63
CA ARG A 221 -27.29 -11.89 -12.48
C ARG A 221 -28.01 -13.24 -12.63
N SER A 222 -27.48 -14.15 -13.46
CA SER A 222 -27.92 -15.55 -13.49
C SER A 222 -27.63 -16.23 -12.15
N GLY A 223 -28.61 -16.96 -11.63
CA GLY A 223 -28.49 -17.64 -10.35
C GLY A 223 -27.74 -18.98 -10.38
N PHE A 224 -27.51 -19.47 -9.17
CA PHE A 224 -27.02 -20.82 -8.86
C PHE A 224 -27.86 -21.39 -7.69
N PRO A 225 -27.97 -22.73 -7.55
CA PRO A 225 -28.73 -23.32 -6.46
C PRO A 225 -28.00 -23.15 -5.11
N ASP A 226 -28.76 -22.83 -4.07
CA ASP A 226 -28.25 -22.79 -2.69
C ASP A 226 -27.55 -24.09 -2.32
N TRP A 227 -26.31 -24.00 -1.85
CA TRP A 227 -25.49 -25.17 -1.53
C TRP A 227 -25.04 -25.14 -0.06
N ASP A 228 -25.79 -25.89 0.73
CA ASP A 228 -25.33 -26.38 2.02
C ASP A 228 -25.48 -27.91 2.07
N ARG A 229 -24.40 -28.60 1.71
CA ARG A 229 -24.34 -30.07 1.73
C ARG A 229 -24.39 -30.64 3.16
N TYR A 230 -24.09 -29.84 4.17
CA TYR A 230 -23.75 -30.32 5.51
C TYR A 230 -24.68 -29.79 6.62
N ASP A 231 -25.73 -29.04 6.27
CA ASP A 231 -26.65 -28.36 7.18
C ASP A 231 -25.89 -27.53 8.24
N LYS A 232 -24.96 -26.69 7.78
CA LYS A 232 -24.05 -25.86 8.60
C LYS A 232 -24.28 -24.35 8.50
N GLU A 233 -25.13 -23.88 7.59
CA GLU A 233 -25.44 -22.46 7.35
C GLU A 233 -24.24 -21.63 6.85
N GLN A 234 -23.35 -22.23 6.05
CA GLN A 234 -22.14 -21.59 5.45
C GLN A 234 -21.30 -20.79 6.49
N PRO A 235 -20.70 -21.46 7.49
CA PRO A 235 -19.96 -20.81 8.58
C PRO A 235 -18.71 -20.07 8.07
N PRO A 236 -18.43 -18.85 8.58
CA PRO A 236 -17.27 -18.06 8.15
C PRO A 236 -15.93 -18.80 8.30
N GLY A 237 -15.02 -18.59 7.34
CA GLY A 237 -13.67 -19.16 7.34
C GLY A 237 -13.57 -20.61 6.86
N ILE A 238 -14.60 -21.13 6.19
CA ILE A 238 -14.58 -22.43 5.51
C ILE A 238 -15.19 -22.24 4.13
N ASP A 239 -14.44 -22.51 3.06
CA ASP A 239 -14.94 -22.35 1.69
C ASP A 239 -16.13 -23.28 1.39
N TYR A 240 -17.27 -22.71 0.99
CA TYR A 240 -18.39 -23.45 0.41
C TYR A 240 -18.53 -23.15 -1.09
N PRO A 241 -18.78 -24.16 -1.94
CA PRO A 241 -19.32 -23.92 -3.27
C PRO A 241 -20.61 -23.11 -3.15
N TYR A 242 -20.78 -22.10 -4.00
CA TYR A 242 -21.98 -21.27 -4.04
C TYR A 242 -22.28 -20.54 -2.71
N GLU A 243 -21.24 -19.97 -2.10
CA GLU A 243 -21.40 -19.04 -0.97
C GLU A 243 -22.01 -17.70 -1.41
N HIS A 244 -22.87 -17.13 -0.56
CA HIS A 244 -23.58 -15.88 -0.85
C HIS A 244 -22.79 -14.64 -0.43
N GLY A 245 -22.32 -13.88 -1.43
CA GLY A 245 -21.56 -12.64 -1.27
C GLY A 245 -22.37 -11.51 -0.67
N ARG A 246 -21.68 -10.63 0.06
CA ARG A 246 -22.28 -9.58 0.90
C ARG A 246 -21.68 -8.23 0.52
N TRP A 247 -22.43 -7.15 0.72
CA TRP A 247 -21.98 -5.82 0.32
C TRP A 247 -20.68 -5.37 1.02
N TYR A 248 -20.38 -5.95 2.18
CA TYR A 248 -19.19 -5.71 3.03
C TYR A 248 -18.15 -6.84 2.96
N ASP A 249 -18.32 -7.81 2.06
CA ASP A 249 -17.43 -8.97 1.90
C ASP A 249 -16.46 -8.69 0.74
N PRO A 250 -15.14 -8.61 1.00
CA PRO A 250 -14.14 -8.39 -0.05
C PRO A 250 -13.77 -9.67 -0.79
N TYR A 251 -14.10 -10.87 -0.28
CA TYR A 251 -13.74 -12.15 -0.89
C TYR A 251 -14.82 -12.64 -1.87
N ASN A 252 -16.05 -12.81 -1.41
CA ASN A 252 -17.14 -13.26 -2.26
C ASN A 252 -17.62 -12.18 -3.25
N GLN A 253 -18.36 -12.58 -4.28
CA GLN A 253 -18.72 -11.69 -5.39
C GLN A 253 -19.56 -10.49 -4.93
N ASN A 254 -19.16 -9.27 -5.33
CA ASN A 254 -19.74 -8.03 -4.82
C ASN A 254 -19.75 -6.92 -5.90
N TYR A 255 -20.90 -6.30 -6.12
CA TYR A 255 -21.13 -5.21 -7.06
C TYR A 255 -20.20 -4.00 -6.84
N LEU A 256 -19.72 -3.78 -5.61
CA LEU A 256 -18.79 -2.69 -5.28
C LEU A 256 -17.33 -2.98 -5.69
N LYS A 257 -16.98 -4.23 -6.04
CA LYS A 257 -15.62 -4.64 -6.45
C LYS A 257 -15.45 -4.74 -7.98
N GLY A 258 -16.46 -4.35 -8.75
CA GLY A 258 -16.49 -4.53 -10.20
C GLY A 258 -16.91 -5.92 -10.70
N ASP A 259 -17.33 -6.85 -9.83
CA ASP A 259 -17.77 -8.20 -10.23
C ASP A 259 -19.05 -8.19 -11.10
N PHE A 260 -19.91 -7.20 -10.91
CA PHE A 260 -21.18 -7.04 -11.62
C PHE A 260 -21.30 -5.65 -12.24
N PRO A 261 -21.94 -5.51 -13.42
CA PRO A 261 -22.09 -4.21 -14.04
C PRO A 261 -23.10 -3.34 -13.29
N ILE A 262 -22.76 -2.06 -13.14
CA ILE A 262 -23.61 -0.98 -12.64
C ILE A 262 -24.71 -0.63 -13.65
N LEU A 263 -24.35 -0.56 -14.94
CA LEU A 263 -25.27 -0.14 -15.99
C LEU A 263 -25.06 -0.96 -17.27
N GLY A 264 -26.15 -1.50 -17.82
CA GLY A 264 -26.07 -2.41 -18.97
C GLY A 264 -25.26 -3.67 -18.65
N GLN A 265 -24.36 -4.07 -19.55
CA GLN A 265 -23.55 -5.30 -19.43
C GLN A 265 -22.03 -5.08 -19.37
N HIS A 266 -21.56 -3.82 -19.47
CA HIS A 266 -20.14 -3.51 -19.71
C HIS A 266 -19.59 -2.32 -18.89
N LEU A 267 -20.41 -1.65 -18.07
CA LEU A 267 -19.95 -0.58 -17.17
C LEU A 267 -19.88 -1.12 -15.75
N PHE A 268 -18.69 -1.12 -15.17
CA PHE A 268 -18.39 -1.64 -13.84
C PHE A 268 -17.85 -0.54 -12.94
N MET A 269 -17.93 -0.74 -11.63
CA MET A 269 -17.39 0.17 -10.64
C MET A 269 -16.62 -0.61 -9.60
N ASN A 270 -15.40 -0.17 -9.31
CA ASN A 270 -14.64 -0.60 -8.16
C ASN A 270 -14.64 0.53 -7.11
N PHE A 271 -14.84 0.19 -5.85
CA PHE A 271 -14.72 1.07 -4.70
C PHE A 271 -13.74 0.44 -3.72
N THR A 272 -12.71 1.20 -3.36
CA THR A 272 -11.68 0.76 -2.41
C THR A 272 -11.61 1.77 -1.28
N GLY A 273 -11.71 1.27 -0.04
CA GLY A 273 -11.58 2.08 1.17
C GLY A 273 -10.30 1.72 1.91
N GLU A 274 -9.42 2.69 2.13
CA GLU A 274 -8.08 2.46 2.65
C GLU A 274 -7.83 3.33 3.90
N LEU A 275 -7.29 2.70 4.94
CA LEU A 275 -6.78 3.34 6.14
C LEU A 275 -5.31 2.95 6.31
N GLU A 276 -4.42 3.92 6.15
CA GLU A 276 -3.02 3.80 6.56
C GLU A 276 -2.80 4.57 7.87
N SER A 277 -2.09 3.96 8.81
CA SER A 277 -1.67 4.60 10.06
C SER A 277 -0.19 4.35 10.31
N VAL A 278 0.58 5.42 10.48
CA VAL A 278 2.01 5.42 10.82
C VAL A 278 2.19 6.01 12.21
N GLN A 279 2.91 5.29 13.08
CA GLN A 279 3.30 5.72 14.42
C GLN A 279 4.81 5.58 14.55
N GLU A 280 5.52 6.66 14.88
CA GLU A 280 6.98 6.73 14.77
C GLU A 280 7.59 7.47 15.98
N PHE A 281 8.48 6.79 16.70
CA PHE A 281 9.32 7.36 17.76
C PHE A 281 10.75 7.45 17.24
N ARG A 282 11.33 8.64 17.19
CA ARG A 282 12.61 8.87 16.54
C ARG A 282 13.48 9.88 17.27
N GLN A 283 14.78 9.83 17.00
CA GLN A 283 15.75 10.82 17.41
C GLN A 283 16.34 11.45 16.17
N LEU A 284 16.15 12.76 15.99
CA LEU A 284 16.74 13.54 14.90
C LEU A 284 17.65 14.62 15.50
N PRO A 285 18.83 14.92 14.94
CA PRO A 285 19.58 16.10 15.33
C PRO A 285 18.75 17.36 15.05
N VAL A 286 18.38 18.08 16.11
CA VAL A 286 17.58 19.31 16.04
C VAL A 286 18.37 20.45 16.65
N ALA A 287 18.49 21.55 15.90
CA ALA A 287 19.05 22.79 16.41
C ALA A 287 18.09 23.45 17.42
N THR A 288 18.64 23.92 18.53
CA THR A 288 17.97 24.88 19.42
C THR A 288 17.56 26.13 18.64
N SER A 289 16.50 26.82 19.07
CA SER A 289 15.90 27.86 18.22
C SER A 289 16.86 29.02 17.89
N PRO A 290 16.77 29.64 16.70
CA PRO A 290 17.58 30.80 16.30
C PRO A 290 17.42 32.07 17.16
N PHE A 291 16.62 32.01 18.22
CA PHE A 291 16.23 33.12 19.08
C PHE A 291 16.63 32.90 20.55
N GLU A 292 17.68 32.11 20.81
CA GLU A 292 18.22 31.81 22.15
C GLU A 292 17.16 31.24 23.12
N SER A 293 16.10 30.63 22.58
CA SER A 293 14.92 30.19 23.32
C SER A 293 14.79 28.67 23.25
N THR A 294 14.98 28.00 24.38
CA THR A 294 14.98 26.54 24.51
C THR A 294 13.89 26.06 25.46
N VAL A 295 13.58 24.76 25.43
CA VAL A 295 12.61 24.16 26.37
C VAL A 295 13.20 24.07 27.77
N ASP A 296 14.44 23.60 27.89
CA ASP A 296 15.14 23.44 29.16
C ASP A 296 15.95 24.70 29.55
N PRO A 297 15.76 25.24 30.78
CA PRO A 297 16.56 26.35 31.26
C PRO A 297 18.05 25.99 31.38
N PHE A 298 18.92 26.87 30.86
CA PHE A 298 20.38 26.73 30.88
C PHE A 298 20.94 25.58 30.00
N SER A 299 20.24 25.24 28.91
CA SER A 299 20.78 24.40 27.84
C SER A 299 21.77 25.20 26.95
N ASP A 300 23.06 25.06 27.21
CA ASP A 300 24.14 25.67 26.41
C ASP A 300 24.45 25.02 25.04
N PRO A 301 24.18 23.72 24.75
CA PRO A 301 24.49 23.10 23.45
C PRO A 301 23.65 23.62 22.28
N PHE A 302 24.25 23.76 21.10
CA PHE A 302 23.52 24.15 19.88
C PHE A 302 22.50 23.11 19.42
N PHE A 303 22.85 21.82 19.47
CA PHE A 303 21.92 20.71 19.19
C PHE A 303 21.28 20.21 20.50
N GLY A 304 19.95 20.25 20.55
CA GLY A 304 19.14 20.08 21.75
C GLY A 304 18.83 18.62 22.13
N ASP A 305 17.61 18.40 22.60
CA ASP A 305 17.03 17.06 22.74
C ASP A 305 16.54 16.55 21.37
N PRO A 306 17.10 15.43 20.85
CA PRO A 306 16.73 14.92 19.52
C PRO A 306 15.37 14.19 19.48
N ASN A 307 14.77 13.87 20.63
CA ASN A 307 13.57 13.01 20.69
C ASN A 307 12.34 13.68 20.05
N GLN A 308 11.63 12.91 19.23
CA GLN A 308 10.36 13.27 18.60
C GLN A 308 9.39 12.09 18.56
N TYR A 309 8.10 12.40 18.57
CA TYR A 309 7.02 11.46 18.23
C TYR A 309 6.23 11.99 17.03
N PHE A 310 5.98 11.13 16.06
CA PHE A 310 5.21 11.44 14.86
C PHE A 310 4.09 10.42 14.65
N SER A 311 2.91 10.91 14.30
CA SER A 311 1.74 10.12 13.95
C SER A 311 1.13 10.67 12.67
N SER A 312 0.78 9.81 11.72
CA SER A 312 0.05 10.18 10.50
C SER A 312 -1.00 9.12 10.19
N ASN A 313 -2.20 9.56 9.83
CA ASN A 313 -3.31 8.67 9.55
C ASN A 313 -3.99 9.14 8.25
N PHE A 314 -3.90 8.35 7.19
CA PHE A 314 -4.53 8.61 5.91
C PHE A 314 -5.79 7.76 5.74
N PHE A 315 -6.87 8.40 5.32
CA PHE A 315 -8.13 7.76 4.95
C PHE A 315 -8.36 8.04 3.46
N LEU A 316 -8.13 7.05 2.60
CA LEU A 316 -8.33 7.17 1.15
C LEU A 316 -9.63 6.47 0.73
N LEU A 317 -10.38 7.12 -0.15
CA LEU A 317 -11.59 6.57 -0.77
C LEU A 317 -11.42 6.67 -2.29
N SER A 318 -11.21 5.52 -2.92
CA SER A 318 -11.04 5.41 -4.37
C SER A 318 -12.33 4.94 -5.03
N PHE A 319 -12.75 5.66 -6.07
CA PHE A 319 -13.88 5.34 -6.91
C PHE A 319 -13.41 5.20 -8.36
N GLU A 320 -13.48 3.99 -8.91
CA GLU A 320 -13.12 3.70 -10.30
C GLU A 320 -14.37 3.25 -11.06
N LEU A 321 -14.59 3.83 -12.25
CA LEU A 321 -15.70 3.50 -13.14
C LEU A 321 -15.12 3.17 -14.52
N PHE A 322 -15.16 1.89 -14.91
CA PHE A 322 -14.53 1.41 -16.13
C PHE A 322 -15.50 0.73 -17.09
N HIS A 323 -15.21 0.83 -18.39
CA HIS A 323 -16.00 0.24 -19.46
C HIS A 323 -15.22 -0.78 -20.28
N GLY A 324 -15.77 -1.99 -20.39
CA GLY A 324 -15.28 -3.05 -21.26
C GLY A 324 -15.27 -4.41 -20.54
N ASN A 325 -14.97 -5.47 -21.29
CA ASN A 325 -14.81 -6.81 -20.72
C ASN A 325 -13.33 -7.01 -20.32
N ALA A 326 -12.90 -6.40 -19.21
CA ALA A 326 -11.51 -6.37 -18.75
C ALA A 326 -10.86 -7.77 -18.66
N ALA A 327 -11.64 -8.80 -18.31
CA ALA A 327 -11.21 -10.21 -18.27
C ALA A 327 -10.77 -10.82 -19.63
N PHE A 328 -10.93 -10.11 -20.76
CA PHE A 328 -10.57 -10.61 -22.10
C PHE A 328 -9.79 -9.62 -22.97
N LYS A 329 -9.83 -8.32 -22.66
CA LYS A 329 -9.13 -7.27 -23.42
C LYS A 329 -8.84 -6.06 -22.51
N PRO A 330 -7.84 -5.23 -22.84
CA PRO A 330 -7.65 -3.92 -22.20
C PRO A 330 -8.93 -3.09 -22.27
N ILE A 331 -9.21 -2.38 -21.18
CA ILE A 331 -10.35 -1.49 -20.95
C ILE A 331 -10.49 -0.48 -22.10
N ASP A 332 -11.74 -0.12 -22.45
CA ASP A 332 -12.01 0.83 -23.54
C ASP A 332 -11.87 2.30 -23.08
N TRP A 333 -12.39 2.58 -21.88
CA TRP A 333 -12.16 3.82 -21.14
C TRP A 333 -12.43 3.60 -19.64
N GLN A 334 -11.81 4.41 -18.79
CA GLN A 334 -12.04 4.44 -17.35
C GLN A 334 -11.96 5.85 -16.77
N PHE A 335 -12.66 6.08 -15.68
CA PHE A 335 -12.56 7.26 -14.85
C PHE A 335 -12.23 6.84 -13.42
N LYS A 336 -11.17 7.40 -12.82
CA LYS A 336 -10.79 7.15 -11.42
C LYS A 336 -10.77 8.46 -10.65
N MET A 337 -11.25 8.42 -9.41
CA MET A 337 -11.25 9.53 -8.47
C MET A 337 -10.89 9.03 -7.06
N THR A 338 -9.83 9.55 -6.48
CA THR A 338 -9.37 9.19 -5.13
C THR A 338 -9.31 10.43 -4.24
N THR A 339 -10.17 10.49 -3.24
CA THR A 339 -10.11 11.51 -2.18
C THR A 339 -9.31 10.97 -0.99
N ALA A 340 -8.43 11.79 -0.42
CA ALA A 340 -7.69 11.47 0.79
C ALA A 340 -8.01 12.49 1.90
N PHE A 341 -8.10 12.01 3.13
CA PHE A 341 -8.12 12.82 4.34
C PHE A 341 -6.95 12.38 5.24
N ASN A 342 -6.11 13.32 5.65
CA ASN A 342 -5.00 13.07 6.59
C ASN A 342 -5.30 13.73 7.94
N VAL A 343 -4.90 13.06 9.02
CA VAL A 343 -4.70 13.68 10.33
C VAL A 343 -3.29 13.33 10.82
N ASN A 344 -2.46 14.35 11.04
CA ASN A 344 -1.10 14.18 11.56
C ASN A 344 -0.91 14.86 12.92
N TYR A 345 0.00 14.30 13.71
CA TYR A 345 0.47 14.84 14.98
C TYR A 345 1.98 14.73 15.07
N LEU A 346 2.63 15.81 15.50
CA LEU A 346 4.07 15.89 15.72
C LEU A 346 4.32 16.45 17.13
N ASP A 347 5.14 15.76 17.90
CA ASP A 347 5.62 16.14 19.23
C ASP A 347 7.15 16.23 19.17
N THR A 348 7.72 17.35 19.61
CA THR A 348 9.18 17.57 19.65
C THR A 348 9.61 18.03 21.03
N ASN A 349 10.87 17.75 21.39
CA ASN A 349 11.44 18.25 22.65
C ASN A 349 12.16 19.61 22.50
N GLU A 350 12.14 20.23 21.32
CA GLU A 350 12.72 21.55 21.05
C GLU A 350 11.72 22.57 20.46
N LEU A 351 12.02 23.85 20.69
CA LEU A 351 11.26 24.99 20.18
C LEU A 351 11.68 25.37 18.74
N ALA A 352 10.79 26.09 18.05
CA ALA A 352 10.94 26.53 16.67
C ALA A 352 10.99 25.42 15.58
N VAL A 353 10.73 24.17 15.95
CA VAL A 353 10.70 23.01 15.00
C VAL A 353 9.36 22.91 14.26
N VAL A 354 8.25 23.17 14.95
CA VAL A 354 6.89 23.06 14.38
C VAL A 354 6.41 24.35 13.69
N ASN A 355 7.06 25.48 14.00
CA ASN A 355 6.78 26.82 13.46
C ASN A 355 7.93 27.75 13.92
N PRO A 356 8.44 28.71 13.12
CA PRO A 356 9.46 29.67 13.57
C PRO A 356 9.02 30.52 14.79
N ASP A 357 7.72 30.69 15.00
CA ASP A 357 7.20 31.34 16.21
C ASP A 357 7.22 30.38 17.40
N VAL A 358 8.22 30.54 18.29
CA VAL A 358 8.39 29.78 19.54
C VAL A 358 7.13 29.76 20.44
N ARG A 359 6.17 30.67 20.24
CA ARG A 359 4.88 30.69 20.97
C ARG A 359 3.90 29.61 20.50
N ALA A 360 4.16 28.94 19.38
CA ALA A 360 3.44 27.75 18.95
C ALA A 360 3.71 26.56 19.90
N GLY A 361 4.81 26.58 20.66
CA GLY A 361 5.26 25.47 21.49
C GLY A 361 6.04 24.43 20.68
N THR A 362 5.93 23.17 21.09
CA THR A 362 6.68 22.04 20.50
C THR A 362 5.79 20.96 19.89
N THR A 363 4.47 21.18 19.86
CA THR A 363 3.51 20.21 19.33
C THR A 363 2.67 20.80 18.22
N ARG A 364 2.33 19.97 17.23
CA ARG A 364 1.45 20.32 16.11
C ARG A 364 0.46 19.19 15.90
N GLN A 365 -0.83 19.52 15.83
CA GLN A 365 -1.85 18.67 15.25
C GLN A 365 -2.42 19.38 14.03
N ASP A 366 -2.61 18.66 12.92
CA ASP A 366 -3.06 19.22 11.65
C ASP A 366 -3.94 18.20 10.90
N ASP A 367 -4.89 18.70 10.09
CA ASP A 367 -5.80 17.87 9.29
C ASP A 367 -6.03 18.45 7.90
N TYR A 368 -5.93 17.59 6.87
CA TYR A 368 -5.97 18.01 5.46
C TYR A 368 -6.86 17.11 4.62
N PHE A 369 -7.74 17.70 3.81
CA PHE A 369 -8.56 17.00 2.82
C PHE A 369 -8.13 17.37 1.40
N ALA A 370 -7.95 16.35 0.55
CA ALA A 370 -7.40 16.50 -0.79
C ALA A 370 -7.98 15.53 -1.81
N LEU A 371 -7.83 15.88 -3.09
CA LEU A 371 -8.17 15.03 -4.23
C LEU A 371 -6.87 14.56 -4.89
N GLN A 372 -6.40 13.35 -4.55
CA GLN A 372 -5.10 12.84 -4.99
C GLN A 372 -5.12 12.45 -6.46
N GLU A 373 -5.92 11.45 -6.82
CA GLU A 373 -6.15 11.07 -8.21
C GLU A 373 -7.50 11.58 -8.70
N TYR A 374 -7.51 12.05 -9.94
CA TYR A 374 -8.72 12.33 -10.71
C TYR A 374 -8.33 12.27 -12.18
N PHE A 375 -8.59 11.15 -12.87
CA PHE A 375 -8.22 11.00 -14.27
C PHE A 375 -9.31 10.36 -15.11
N PHE A 376 -9.30 10.71 -16.40
CA PHE A 376 -9.98 9.97 -17.45
C PHE A 376 -8.94 9.32 -18.35
N GLU A 377 -9.10 8.02 -18.60
CA GLU A 377 -8.32 7.28 -19.57
C GLU A 377 -9.21 6.78 -20.71
N TRP A 378 -8.68 6.85 -21.93
CA TRP A 378 -9.28 6.30 -23.13
C TRP A 378 -8.24 5.52 -23.95
N LYS A 379 -8.59 4.28 -24.30
CA LYS A 379 -7.80 3.45 -25.21
C LYS A 379 -8.05 3.89 -26.65
N MET A 380 -7.01 4.45 -27.29
CA MET A 380 -7.13 4.99 -28.65
C MET A 380 -7.25 3.88 -29.70
N ALA A 381 -6.44 2.83 -29.58
CA ALA A 381 -6.37 1.74 -30.55
C ALA A 381 -5.75 0.46 -29.95
N ASP A 382 -6.21 -0.69 -30.43
CA ASP A 382 -5.49 -1.95 -30.34
C ASP A 382 -4.50 -2.04 -31.54
N LEU A 383 -3.21 -2.28 -31.25
CA LEU A 383 -2.08 -2.25 -32.19
C LEU A 383 -1.74 -3.61 -32.80
N SER A 384 -2.17 -4.72 -32.19
CA SER A 384 -1.93 -6.08 -32.71
C SER A 384 -3.02 -7.08 -32.31
N PRO A 385 -3.08 -8.26 -32.95
CA PRO A 385 -4.02 -9.34 -32.58
C PRO A 385 -3.83 -9.90 -31.16
N HIS A 386 -2.76 -9.52 -30.45
CA HIS A 386 -2.48 -9.93 -29.07
C HIS A 386 -2.99 -8.93 -28.02
N TYR A 387 -3.81 -7.96 -28.44
CA TYR A 387 -4.23 -6.80 -27.63
C TYR A 387 -3.06 -5.95 -27.09
N ASP A 388 -1.94 -5.91 -27.84
CA ASP A 388 -1.02 -4.76 -27.79
C ASP A 388 -1.86 -3.49 -28.00
N PHE A 389 -1.67 -2.42 -27.21
CA PHE A 389 -2.57 -1.25 -27.23
C PHE A 389 -1.84 0.09 -27.08
N VAL A 390 -2.57 1.19 -27.30
CA VAL A 390 -2.16 2.54 -26.90
C VAL A 390 -3.33 3.30 -26.28
N SER A 391 -3.09 3.88 -25.09
CA SER A 391 -4.04 4.68 -24.29
C SER A 391 -3.51 6.09 -24.06
N ALA A 392 -4.43 7.04 -23.81
CA ALA A 392 -4.11 8.28 -23.12
C ALA A 392 -4.85 8.37 -21.78
N ARG A 393 -4.16 8.84 -20.74
CA ARG A 393 -4.71 9.15 -19.40
C ARG A 393 -4.44 10.61 -19.07
N VAL A 394 -5.48 11.38 -18.77
CA VAL A 394 -5.39 12.83 -18.51
C VAL A 394 -6.04 13.15 -17.17
N GLY A 395 -5.33 13.88 -16.32
CA GLY A 395 -5.74 14.25 -14.97
C GLY A 395 -4.64 14.00 -13.93
N SER A 396 -4.99 14.06 -12.65
CA SER A 396 -4.04 13.69 -11.58
C SER A 396 -3.95 12.17 -11.45
N GLN A 397 -2.73 11.64 -11.51
CA GLN A 397 -2.43 10.21 -11.54
C GLN A 397 -1.09 9.91 -10.86
N GLN A 398 -0.93 8.73 -10.27
CA GLN A 398 0.38 8.27 -9.81
C GLN A 398 1.29 7.85 -10.97
N PHE A 399 2.59 8.12 -10.82
CA PHE A 399 3.61 7.64 -11.75
C PHE A 399 4.97 7.45 -11.08
N VAL A 400 5.61 6.31 -11.37
CA VAL A 400 6.99 5.98 -10.97
C VAL A 400 7.89 5.96 -12.21
N SER A 401 9.03 6.66 -12.16
CA SER A 401 9.96 6.81 -13.29
C SER A 401 10.69 5.53 -13.68
N ASP A 402 10.95 4.62 -12.75
CA ASP A 402 11.86 3.49 -12.92
C ASP A 402 11.54 2.36 -11.93
N PHE A 403 12.27 1.25 -12.02
CA PHE A 403 12.03 0.03 -11.25
C PHE A 403 12.17 0.17 -9.73
N LYS A 404 12.75 1.27 -9.24
CA LYS A 404 13.01 1.49 -7.81
C LYS A 404 12.45 2.81 -7.28
N GLY A 405 12.21 3.80 -8.13
CA GLY A 405 11.75 5.14 -7.76
C GLY A 405 12.89 6.13 -7.53
N PHE A 406 13.95 6.08 -8.33
CA PHE A 406 15.16 6.88 -8.12
C PHE A 406 15.07 8.35 -8.52
N ILE A 407 14.20 8.73 -9.46
CA ILE A 407 14.12 10.13 -9.95
C ILE A 407 12.75 10.76 -9.65
N PHE A 408 11.66 10.02 -9.83
CA PHE A 408 10.29 10.51 -9.68
C PHE A 408 9.36 9.36 -9.26
N ASP A 409 8.70 9.48 -8.11
CA ASP A 409 7.52 8.71 -7.69
C ASP A 409 6.54 9.67 -7.02
N ASP A 410 5.50 10.06 -7.75
CA ASP A 410 4.51 11.01 -7.23
C ASP A 410 3.12 10.85 -7.86
N VAL A 411 2.09 11.27 -7.13
CA VAL A 411 0.71 11.47 -7.60
C VAL A 411 0.55 12.92 -8.04
N ASN A 412 0.48 13.19 -9.35
CA ASN A 412 0.44 14.59 -9.83
C ASN A 412 -0.38 14.81 -11.12
N ARG A 413 -0.69 16.08 -11.42
CA ARG A 413 -1.53 16.53 -12.55
C ARG A 413 -0.77 16.44 -13.87
N GLY A 414 -1.21 15.58 -14.79
CA GLY A 414 -0.53 15.41 -16.08
C GLY A 414 -1.36 14.81 -17.21
N ALA A 415 -0.72 14.70 -18.36
CA ALA A 415 -1.21 14.00 -19.55
C ALA A 415 -0.21 12.93 -19.98
N ARG A 416 -0.68 11.69 -20.05
CA ARG A 416 0.11 10.48 -20.31
C ARG A 416 -0.36 9.79 -21.58
N VAL A 417 0.57 9.35 -22.42
CA VAL A 417 0.34 8.43 -23.54
C VAL A 417 1.24 7.22 -23.37
N PHE A 418 0.63 6.04 -23.28
CA PHE A 418 1.35 4.80 -22.99
C PHE A 418 0.78 3.63 -23.78
N GLY A 419 1.56 2.56 -23.91
CA GLY A 419 1.14 1.39 -24.68
C GLY A 419 2.15 0.26 -24.71
N THR A 420 1.73 -0.82 -25.34
CA THR A 420 2.42 -2.11 -25.41
C THR A 420 2.58 -2.55 -26.87
N ARG A 421 3.66 -3.25 -27.20
CA ARG A 421 3.94 -3.77 -28.55
C ARG A 421 4.67 -5.12 -28.50
N LEU A 422 4.57 -5.86 -29.61
CA LEU A 422 5.21 -7.17 -29.80
C LEU A 422 4.76 -8.22 -28.77
N ALA A 423 3.46 -8.26 -28.48
CA ALA A 423 2.85 -9.03 -27.40
C ALA A 423 3.47 -8.68 -26.03
N ASN A 424 3.27 -7.42 -25.61
CA ASN A 424 3.73 -6.84 -24.33
C ASN A 424 5.25 -6.74 -24.11
N ARG A 425 6.08 -7.28 -25.01
CA ARG A 425 7.55 -7.33 -24.85
C ARG A 425 8.24 -5.97 -24.93
N ASP A 426 7.67 -5.04 -25.69
CA ASP A 426 8.04 -3.62 -25.66
C ASP A 426 6.91 -2.85 -24.96
N GLN A 427 7.26 -1.99 -24.01
CA GLN A 427 6.32 -1.07 -23.38
C GLN A 427 6.87 0.36 -23.49
N PHE A 428 6.01 1.34 -23.73
CA PHE A 428 6.42 2.74 -23.84
C PHE A 428 5.49 3.64 -23.04
N ASN A 429 6.06 4.71 -22.50
CA ASN A 429 5.33 5.76 -21.79
C ASN A 429 5.91 7.13 -22.11
N ILE A 430 5.03 8.11 -22.32
CA ILE A 430 5.37 9.53 -22.38
C ILE A 430 4.36 10.25 -21.47
N ILE A 431 4.82 10.92 -20.43
CA ILE A 431 3.99 11.69 -19.51
C ILE A 431 4.54 13.11 -19.34
N LEU A 432 3.64 14.10 -19.45
CA LEU A 432 3.91 15.50 -19.14
C LEU A 432 3.10 15.89 -17.90
N PHE A 433 3.81 16.29 -16.85
CA PHE A 433 3.26 16.87 -15.64
C PHE A 433 3.32 18.40 -15.65
N ASP A 434 2.31 18.97 -15.03
CA ASP A 434 2.14 20.39 -14.78
C ASP A 434 1.75 20.49 -13.30
N GLN A 435 2.79 20.51 -12.44
CA GLN A 435 2.69 20.01 -11.08
C GLN A 435 1.77 20.87 -10.20
N VAL A 436 0.97 20.21 -9.36
CA VAL A 436 0.30 20.87 -8.24
C VAL A 436 1.21 20.93 -7.02
N GLU A 437 1.07 21.99 -6.23
CA GLU A 437 1.83 22.14 -4.98
C GLU A 437 1.34 21.12 -3.95
N LYS A 438 2.24 20.57 -3.13
CA LYS A 438 1.89 19.70 -2.01
C LYS A 438 1.58 20.49 -0.75
N ASP A 439 0.70 19.97 0.09
CA ASP A 439 0.60 20.43 1.48
C ASP A 439 1.85 20.01 2.25
N THR A 440 2.37 20.90 3.09
CA THR A 440 3.63 20.71 3.81
C THR A 440 3.60 19.52 4.76
N ASN A 441 2.47 19.26 5.40
CA ASN A 441 2.39 18.41 6.58
C ASN A 441 1.83 17.02 6.27
N SER A 442 0.82 16.96 5.41
CA SER A 442 0.21 15.73 4.91
C SER A 442 0.84 15.20 3.62
N GLN A 443 1.67 16.01 2.93
CA GLN A 443 2.29 15.70 1.63
C GLN A 443 1.28 15.46 0.48
N LEU A 444 -0.01 15.76 0.72
CA LEU A 444 -1.10 15.56 -0.22
C LEU A 444 -1.17 16.69 -1.27
N ASN A 445 -1.64 16.36 -2.48
CA ASN A 445 -1.93 17.35 -3.52
C ASN A 445 -2.87 18.46 -3.05
N THR A 446 -2.45 19.72 -3.19
CA THR A 446 -3.33 20.89 -3.06
C THR A 446 -4.01 21.24 -4.39
N PHE A 447 -4.81 22.29 -4.41
CA PHE A 447 -5.28 22.93 -5.66
C PHE A 447 -4.32 24.04 -6.17
N ASN A 448 -3.22 24.26 -5.45
CA ASN A 448 -2.06 25.08 -5.81
C ASN A 448 -1.45 24.67 -7.17
N ASP A 449 -1.02 25.62 -7.99
CA ASP A 449 -0.06 25.38 -9.07
C ASP A 449 1.36 25.58 -8.52
N ARG A 450 2.22 24.57 -8.66
CA ARG A 450 3.61 24.59 -8.18
C ARG A 450 4.54 25.35 -9.13
N LYS A 451 4.12 25.56 -10.39
CA LYS A 451 4.93 26.10 -11.49
C LYS A 451 6.13 25.22 -11.88
N GLN A 452 6.07 23.91 -11.61
CA GLN A 452 7.10 22.95 -12.03
C GLN A 452 6.55 22.07 -13.16
N ASN A 453 7.26 22.03 -14.29
CA ASN A 453 6.90 21.18 -15.44
C ASN A 453 7.89 20.02 -15.57
N THR A 454 7.36 18.81 -15.67
CA THR A 454 8.20 17.58 -15.73
C THR A 454 7.74 16.68 -16.88
N LEU A 455 8.65 16.33 -17.78
CA LEU A 455 8.39 15.46 -18.93
C LEU A 455 9.21 14.18 -18.78
N ILE A 456 8.56 13.02 -18.73
CA ILE A 456 9.21 11.71 -18.59
C ILE A 456 8.86 10.84 -19.80
N MET A 457 9.89 10.28 -20.45
CA MET A 457 9.77 9.32 -21.54
C MET A 457 10.49 8.03 -21.19
N ASN A 458 9.76 6.92 -21.11
CA ASN A 458 10.30 5.59 -20.79
C ASN A 458 10.05 4.61 -21.93
N TYR A 459 11.05 3.76 -22.19
CA TYR A 459 10.94 2.60 -23.07
C TYR A 459 11.50 1.36 -22.37
N TYR A 460 10.64 0.36 -22.18
CA TYR A 460 10.98 -0.91 -21.52
C TYR A 460 11.07 -2.03 -22.55
N ARG A 461 12.00 -2.96 -22.34
CA ARG A 461 12.20 -4.15 -23.16
C ARG A 461 12.36 -5.40 -22.30
N GLN A 462 11.39 -6.31 -22.41
CA GLN A 462 11.41 -7.63 -21.75
C GLN A 462 12.31 -8.64 -22.50
N ASP A 463 12.97 -9.50 -21.72
CA ASP A 463 14.06 -10.40 -22.12
C ASP A 463 15.18 -9.67 -22.89
N PHE A 464 15.76 -8.65 -22.28
CA PHE A 464 16.88 -7.91 -22.87
C PHE A 464 18.21 -8.60 -22.53
N ILE A 465 18.88 -9.15 -23.56
CA ILE A 465 20.10 -9.98 -23.46
C ILE A 465 19.85 -11.35 -22.79
N TYR A 466 19.25 -11.38 -21.60
CA TYR A 466 18.87 -12.59 -20.87
C TYR A 466 17.34 -12.69 -20.74
N PRO A 467 16.73 -13.89 -20.90
CA PRO A 467 15.35 -14.12 -20.50
C PRO A 467 15.16 -13.84 -19.02
N GLY A 468 14.06 -13.16 -18.66
CA GLY A 468 13.81 -12.77 -17.27
C GLY A 468 14.56 -11.53 -16.77
N TYR A 469 15.32 -10.84 -17.62
CA TYR A 469 15.84 -9.50 -17.35
C TYR A 469 15.13 -8.46 -18.24
N THR A 470 14.56 -7.43 -17.64
CA THR A 470 13.92 -6.31 -18.34
C THR A 470 14.81 -5.08 -18.24
N ALA A 471 15.09 -4.46 -19.39
CA ALA A 471 15.83 -3.19 -19.45
C ALA A 471 14.88 -2.01 -19.70
N GLN A 472 15.23 -0.85 -19.19
CA GLN A 472 14.56 0.43 -19.42
C GLN A 472 15.57 1.47 -19.89
N ALA A 473 15.23 2.21 -20.94
CA ALA A 473 15.81 3.51 -21.23
C ALA A 473 14.82 4.60 -20.83
N SER A 474 15.29 5.62 -20.13
CA SER A 474 14.47 6.73 -19.64
C SER A 474 15.10 8.09 -19.97
N PHE A 475 14.26 9.08 -20.21
CA PHE A 475 14.64 10.48 -20.35
C PHE A 475 13.69 11.34 -19.54
N HIS A 476 14.22 12.18 -18.66
CA HIS A 476 13.43 13.12 -17.87
C HIS A 476 13.89 14.55 -18.16
N TYR A 477 12.95 15.48 -18.25
CA TYR A 477 13.19 16.91 -18.28
C TYR A 477 12.40 17.54 -17.14
N ASN A 478 13.04 18.38 -16.35
CA ASN A 478 12.44 19.12 -15.25
C ASN A 478 12.75 20.60 -15.40
N HIS A 479 11.72 21.44 -15.27
CA HIS A 479 11.86 22.89 -15.22
C HIS A 479 11.04 23.44 -14.06
N ASP A 480 11.75 23.84 -13.00
CA ASP A 480 11.20 24.53 -11.83
C ASP A 480 11.36 26.04 -12.06
N HIS A 481 10.26 26.79 -12.03
CA HIS A 481 10.26 28.23 -12.33
C HIS A 481 10.56 29.07 -11.08
N PRO A 482 11.05 30.32 -11.23
CA PRO A 482 11.34 31.19 -10.08
C PRO A 482 10.06 31.51 -9.30
N ASP A 483 10.07 31.17 -8.01
CA ASP A 483 8.92 31.38 -7.12
C ASP A 483 9.34 31.82 -5.71
N PHE A 484 8.36 32.29 -4.94
CA PHE A 484 8.55 32.71 -3.55
C PHE A 484 7.43 32.08 -2.70
N LEU A 485 7.80 31.20 -1.77
CA LEU A 485 6.85 30.41 -0.99
C LEU A 485 7.29 30.29 0.47
N PHE A 486 6.39 30.63 1.39
CA PHE A 486 6.41 30.13 2.77
C PHE A 486 5.50 28.91 2.87
N ASP A 487 5.91 27.94 3.68
CA ASP A 487 5.15 26.72 3.97
C ASP A 487 3.94 27.01 4.88
N ASN A 488 3.08 25.99 5.11
CA ASN A 488 1.92 26.14 6.00
C ASN A 488 2.28 26.31 7.49
N ASN A 489 3.56 26.19 7.85
CA ASN A 489 4.12 26.40 9.19
C ASN A 489 4.93 27.72 9.31
N ASN A 490 4.88 28.61 8.31
CA ASN A 490 5.67 29.85 8.19
C ASN A 490 7.20 29.69 8.01
N PHE A 491 7.75 28.50 7.76
CA PHE A 491 9.12 28.35 7.26
C PHE A 491 9.22 28.80 5.80
N LEU A 492 10.40 29.27 5.41
CA LEU A 492 10.69 29.66 4.03
C LEU A 492 11.02 28.41 3.22
N ALA A 493 10.25 28.13 2.16
CA ALA A 493 10.39 26.94 1.33
C ALA A 493 10.95 27.23 -0.07
N ARG A 494 10.66 28.39 -0.67
CA ARG A 494 11.29 28.82 -1.94
C ARG A 494 11.58 30.33 -1.97
N PRO A 495 12.74 30.76 -2.51
CA PRO A 495 13.96 29.96 -2.63
C PRO A 495 14.48 29.56 -1.24
N ASP A 496 15.41 28.61 -1.16
CA ASP A 496 15.92 28.10 0.13
C ASP A 496 16.56 29.22 1.00
N PRO A 497 16.48 29.14 2.34
CA PRO A 497 16.86 30.22 3.26
C PRO A 497 18.39 30.35 3.48
N VAL A 498 19.19 29.94 2.49
CA VAL A 498 20.64 29.74 2.60
C VAL A 498 21.40 30.55 1.54
N GLY A 499 22.58 31.06 1.89
CA GLY A 499 23.44 31.80 0.98
C GLY A 499 22.76 33.00 0.31
N VAL A 500 22.54 32.93 -1.01
CA VAL A 500 21.94 34.01 -1.81
C VAL A 500 20.43 33.82 -1.95
N PHE A 501 19.67 34.64 -1.22
CA PHE A 501 18.20 34.65 -1.28
C PHE A 501 17.69 35.40 -2.54
N GLU A 502 17.62 34.71 -3.67
CA GLU A 502 17.01 35.21 -4.92
C GLU A 502 16.18 34.10 -5.61
N PRO A 503 14.90 34.36 -6.01
CA PRO A 503 14.08 33.38 -6.73
C PRO A 503 14.71 33.01 -8.08
N HIS A 504 14.92 31.72 -8.32
CA HIS A 504 15.68 31.20 -9.45
C HIS A 504 14.95 30.05 -10.16
N SER A 505 15.30 29.82 -11.42
CA SER A 505 14.86 28.66 -12.20
C SER A 505 15.93 27.58 -12.24
N VAL A 506 15.49 26.32 -12.15
CA VAL A 506 16.34 25.13 -12.30
C VAL A 506 15.83 24.32 -13.51
N GLU A 507 16.67 24.15 -14.52
CA GLU A 507 16.35 23.39 -15.74
C GLU A 507 17.28 22.18 -15.87
N ALA A 508 16.76 20.97 -15.61
CA ALA A 508 17.55 19.75 -15.51
C ALA A 508 17.06 18.64 -16.47
N TYR A 509 18.00 17.97 -17.13
CA TYR A 509 17.80 16.93 -18.12
C TYR A 509 18.50 15.64 -17.70
N TYR A 510 17.74 14.57 -17.48
CA TYR A 510 18.23 13.27 -17.05
C TYR A 510 18.21 12.27 -18.20
N LEU A 511 19.32 11.55 -18.39
CA LEU A 511 19.44 10.40 -19.27
C LEU A 511 19.67 9.15 -18.44
N GLY A 512 18.70 8.23 -18.47
CA GLY A 512 18.66 7.03 -17.64
C GLY A 512 18.76 5.72 -18.39
N PHE A 513 19.47 4.76 -17.80
CA PHE A 513 19.40 3.35 -18.14
C PHE A 513 19.23 2.54 -16.86
N SER A 514 18.13 1.81 -16.74
CA SER A 514 17.87 0.93 -15.60
C SER A 514 17.49 -0.48 -16.06
N GLY A 515 17.49 -1.44 -15.14
CA GLY A 515 17.10 -2.81 -15.41
C GLY A 515 16.77 -3.57 -14.15
N GLN A 516 15.86 -4.53 -14.27
CA GLN A 516 15.40 -5.38 -13.17
C GLN A 516 15.06 -6.77 -13.69
N GLY A 517 15.33 -7.79 -12.88
CA GLY A 517 14.93 -9.17 -13.13
C GLY A 517 15.94 -10.14 -12.55
N HIS A 518 16.23 -11.22 -13.28
CA HIS A 518 17.23 -12.21 -12.88
C HIS A 518 18.12 -12.67 -14.05
N ILE A 519 19.32 -13.12 -13.70
CA ILE A 519 20.27 -13.80 -14.58
C ILE A 519 20.57 -15.15 -13.94
N GLU A 520 20.04 -16.23 -14.53
CA GLU A 520 19.98 -17.56 -13.93
C GLU A 520 19.33 -17.56 -12.53
N LYS A 521 20.15 -17.61 -11.47
CA LYS A 521 19.74 -17.61 -10.05
C LYS A 521 20.07 -16.32 -9.29
N LEU A 522 20.69 -15.35 -9.97
CA LEU A 522 21.07 -14.08 -9.38
C LEU A 522 20.02 -13.05 -9.80
N ASN A 523 19.25 -12.54 -8.84
CA ASN A 523 18.38 -11.41 -9.06
C ASN A 523 19.26 -10.16 -9.22
N VAL A 524 18.98 -9.33 -10.22
CA VAL A 524 19.76 -8.14 -10.57
C VAL A 524 18.83 -6.96 -10.72
N SER A 525 19.11 -5.88 -10.01
CA SER A 525 18.52 -4.57 -10.22
C SER A 525 19.66 -3.56 -10.42
N ASN A 526 19.55 -2.69 -11.42
CA ASN A 526 20.56 -1.67 -11.68
C ASN A 526 19.94 -0.38 -12.20
N ALA A 527 20.57 0.75 -11.92
CA ALA A 527 20.26 2.04 -12.50
C ALA A 527 21.56 2.82 -12.77
N PHE A 528 21.55 3.64 -13.81
CA PHE A 528 22.56 4.64 -14.09
C PHE A 528 21.86 5.87 -14.67
N TYR A 529 22.18 7.04 -14.14
CA TYR A 529 21.68 8.33 -14.61
C TYR A 529 22.83 9.31 -14.80
N TYR A 530 22.74 10.10 -15.85
CA TYR A 530 23.51 11.33 -16.04
C TYR A 530 22.53 12.49 -16.11
N VAL A 531 22.75 13.54 -15.31
CA VAL A 531 21.95 14.77 -15.32
C VAL A 531 22.80 15.94 -15.78
N PHE A 532 22.23 16.75 -16.66
CA PHE A 532 22.85 17.97 -17.18
C PHE A 532 21.81 19.09 -17.31
N GLY A 533 22.23 20.35 -17.32
CA GLY A 533 21.28 21.46 -17.28
C GLY A 533 21.89 22.78 -16.84
N ASN A 534 21.06 23.68 -16.32
CA ASN A 534 21.49 24.95 -15.73
C ASN A 534 20.60 25.31 -14.52
N ASP A 535 21.24 25.75 -13.44
CA ASP A 535 20.63 26.49 -12.34
C ASP A 535 21.00 27.96 -12.53
N SER A 536 19.99 28.83 -12.62
CA SER A 536 20.17 30.25 -12.91
C SER A 536 20.76 31.07 -11.75
N MET A 537 20.65 30.61 -10.49
CA MET A 537 21.26 31.24 -9.32
C MET A 537 21.20 30.26 -8.14
N ASN A 538 22.23 29.43 -7.99
CA ASN A 538 22.27 28.47 -6.90
C ASN A 538 22.39 29.18 -5.53
N PRO A 539 21.55 28.87 -4.52
CA PRO A 539 21.61 29.54 -3.23
C PRO A 539 22.95 29.39 -2.51
N ILE A 540 23.53 28.17 -2.50
CA ILE A 540 24.77 27.85 -1.78
C ILE A 540 25.98 28.38 -2.56
N GLY A 541 26.08 28.09 -3.85
CA GLY A 541 27.17 28.56 -4.71
C GLY A 541 27.14 30.07 -4.96
N GLY A 542 25.99 30.72 -4.81
CA GLY A 542 25.80 32.17 -4.94
C GLY A 542 25.97 32.73 -6.36
N LYS A 543 25.83 31.88 -7.39
CA LYS A 543 25.83 32.27 -8.82
C LYS A 543 25.12 31.20 -9.68
N ALA A 544 24.93 31.48 -10.96
CA ALA A 544 24.47 30.49 -11.93
C ALA A 544 25.47 29.32 -12.06
N GLN A 545 24.96 28.09 -12.16
CA GLN A 545 25.71 26.84 -12.25
C GLN A 545 25.27 26.04 -13.48
N ASP A 546 26.22 25.51 -14.26
CA ASP A 546 25.92 24.48 -15.27
C ASP A 546 25.93 23.09 -14.61
N ILE A 547 24.84 22.34 -14.73
CA ILE A 547 24.68 21.04 -14.05
C ILE A 547 25.37 19.94 -14.87
N SER A 548 26.14 19.05 -14.20
CA SER A 548 26.78 17.88 -14.83
C SER A 548 27.11 16.78 -13.80
N ALA A 549 26.10 16.03 -13.36
CA ALA A 549 26.21 15.06 -12.27
C ALA A 549 25.79 13.61 -12.65
N TYR A 550 26.15 12.63 -11.83
CA TYR A 550 26.00 11.20 -12.12
C TYR A 550 25.43 10.42 -10.93
N MET A 551 24.62 9.40 -11.22
CA MET A 551 24.20 8.39 -10.25
C MET A 551 24.35 6.98 -10.82
N ALA A 552 24.77 6.03 -9.98
CA ALA A 552 24.83 4.61 -10.29
C ALA A 552 24.33 3.78 -9.10
N ALA A 553 23.45 2.82 -9.35
CA ALA A 553 22.94 1.88 -8.37
C ALA A 553 23.00 0.44 -8.89
N VAL A 554 23.45 -0.51 -8.08
CA VAL A 554 23.42 -1.95 -8.38
C VAL A 554 23.03 -2.73 -7.12
N GLU A 555 22.00 -3.55 -7.22
CA GLU A 555 21.55 -4.48 -6.18
C GLU A 555 21.52 -5.90 -6.73
N LEU A 556 22.18 -6.79 -6.00
CA LEU A 556 22.27 -8.22 -6.33
C LEU A 556 21.66 -9.02 -5.19
N SER A 557 20.77 -9.96 -5.49
CA SER A 557 20.28 -10.90 -4.47
C SER A 557 20.22 -12.34 -4.95
N TYR A 558 20.35 -13.27 -3.99
CA TYR A 558 20.35 -14.71 -4.20
C TYR A 558 19.40 -15.38 -3.22
N ASP A 559 18.47 -16.15 -3.77
CA ASP A 559 17.37 -16.75 -3.02
C ASP A 559 17.67 -18.21 -2.66
N ARG A 560 17.44 -18.56 -1.39
CA ARG A 560 17.70 -19.90 -0.85
C ARG A 560 16.62 -20.31 0.15
N ASP A 561 15.63 -21.03 -0.37
CA ASP A 561 14.56 -21.64 0.42
C ASP A 561 13.71 -20.54 1.11
N TRP A 562 13.89 -20.32 2.42
CA TRP A 562 13.23 -19.28 3.21
C TRP A 562 14.08 -18.02 3.44
N ALA A 563 15.29 -17.94 2.86
CA ALA A 563 16.22 -16.84 3.08
C ALA A 563 16.76 -16.23 1.78
N ARG A 564 16.62 -14.91 1.63
CA ARG A 564 17.18 -14.10 0.54
C ARG A 564 18.39 -13.33 1.07
N PHE A 565 19.51 -13.42 0.36
CA PHE A 565 20.72 -12.66 0.65
C PHE A 565 20.81 -11.50 -0.35
N ARG A 566 20.92 -10.24 0.10
CA ARG A 566 21.15 -9.07 -0.76
C ARG A 566 22.46 -8.37 -0.45
N THR A 567 23.01 -7.71 -1.46
CA THR A 567 24.02 -6.67 -1.30
C THR A 567 23.81 -5.63 -2.39
N SER A 568 23.94 -4.36 -2.01
CA SER A 568 23.60 -3.23 -2.87
C SER A 568 24.68 -2.15 -2.76
N PHE A 569 24.96 -1.49 -3.88
CA PHE A 569 25.88 -0.36 -3.98
C PHE A 569 25.15 0.81 -4.62
N PHE A 570 25.25 1.99 -4.01
CA PHE A 570 24.71 3.24 -4.54
C PHE A 570 25.80 4.31 -4.54
N TYR A 571 25.80 5.10 -5.60
CA TYR A 571 26.70 6.22 -5.84
C TYR A 571 25.88 7.38 -6.40
N ALA A 572 25.95 8.54 -5.76
CA ALA A 572 25.51 9.83 -6.28
C ALA A 572 26.72 10.77 -6.20
N SER A 573 27.10 11.43 -7.30
CA SER A 573 28.31 12.26 -7.31
C SER A 573 28.17 13.50 -6.42
N GLY A 574 29.29 13.96 -5.85
CA GLY A 574 29.38 15.21 -5.09
C GLY A 574 29.79 16.43 -5.93
N ASP A 575 29.66 17.61 -5.33
CA ASP A 575 30.26 18.87 -5.81
C ASP A 575 31.52 19.22 -5.01
N SER A 576 32.67 18.74 -5.50
CA SER A 576 34.01 19.07 -4.99
C SER A 576 34.35 20.58 -4.98
N ASN A 577 33.55 21.48 -5.57
CA ASN A 577 33.82 22.91 -5.59
C ASN A 577 32.55 23.80 -5.77
N PRO A 578 31.77 24.05 -4.70
CA PRO A 578 30.61 24.97 -4.74
C PRO A 578 30.96 26.40 -5.21
N ASN A 579 32.25 26.75 -5.24
CA ASN A 579 32.75 28.07 -5.60
C ASN A 579 33.05 28.27 -7.10
N ASP A 580 33.00 27.26 -7.98
CA ASP A 580 33.07 27.48 -9.44
C ASP A 580 31.70 27.67 -10.13
N THR A 581 31.54 27.20 -11.38
CA THR A 581 30.37 27.39 -12.24
C THR A 581 29.81 26.08 -12.81
N THR A 582 30.22 24.92 -12.29
CA THR A 582 29.78 23.59 -12.75
C THR A 582 29.35 22.72 -11.55
N ALA A 583 28.05 22.59 -11.32
CA ALA A 583 27.51 21.78 -10.23
C ALA A 583 27.59 20.27 -10.58
N THR A 584 28.44 19.52 -9.87
CA THR A 584 28.60 18.06 -10.06
C THR A 584 27.91 17.19 -9.00
N GLY A 585 27.27 17.80 -8.00
CA GLY A 585 26.41 17.12 -7.03
C GLY A 585 25.16 16.55 -7.73
N PHE A 586 24.87 15.27 -7.53
CA PHE A 586 23.70 14.64 -8.13
C PHE A 586 22.45 14.90 -7.27
N ASP A 587 21.34 15.26 -7.92
CA ASP A 587 20.04 15.44 -7.27
C ASP A 587 18.90 14.88 -8.16
N THR A 588 17.73 14.69 -7.57
CA THR A 588 16.55 14.03 -8.15
C THR A 588 15.43 15.04 -8.46
N ILE A 589 14.23 14.56 -8.82
CA ILE A 589 13.04 15.43 -8.93
C ILE A 589 12.20 15.26 -7.66
N LEU A 590 11.59 14.08 -7.50
CA LEU A 590 10.77 13.66 -6.35
C LEU A 590 10.99 12.15 -6.15
N ASP A 591 12.15 11.76 -5.60
CA ASP A 591 12.49 10.33 -5.44
C ASP A 591 11.72 9.61 -4.32
N ALA A 592 11.75 8.28 -4.32
CA ALA A 592 11.17 7.43 -3.27
C ALA A 592 11.85 6.04 -3.15
N PRO A 593 13.18 5.92 -3.36
CA PRO A 593 13.82 4.69 -3.86
C PRO A 593 13.70 3.47 -2.93
N ASN A 594 13.07 2.39 -3.36
CA ASN A 594 13.02 1.14 -2.57
C ASN A 594 14.32 0.32 -2.74
N PHE A 595 15.41 0.78 -2.12
CA PHE A 595 16.78 0.26 -2.32
C PHE A 595 17.54 0.17 -0.99
N ALA A 596 18.51 -0.74 -0.86
CA ALA A 596 19.40 -0.83 0.32
C ALA A 596 18.70 -0.93 1.70
N GLY A 597 17.46 -1.41 1.73
CA GLY A 597 16.63 -1.51 2.94
C GLY A 597 15.42 -0.57 2.96
N GLY A 598 15.36 0.42 2.07
CA GLY A 598 14.17 1.25 1.85
C GLY A 598 13.71 1.95 3.13
N GLU A 599 12.40 1.87 3.37
CA GLU A 599 11.72 2.46 4.54
C GLU A 599 12.16 1.90 5.90
N PHE A 600 12.99 0.84 5.93
CA PHE A 600 13.61 0.32 7.16
C PHE A 600 15.01 0.92 7.43
N SER A 601 15.65 1.61 6.49
CA SER A 601 16.93 2.31 6.75
C SER A 601 16.68 3.56 7.61
N TYR A 602 17.52 3.83 8.61
CA TYR A 602 17.45 5.10 9.34
C TYR A 602 17.74 6.27 8.39
N TRP A 603 18.84 6.17 7.62
CA TRP A 603 19.28 7.23 6.70
C TRP A 603 18.19 7.57 5.68
N GLN A 604 17.57 6.54 5.10
CA GLN A 604 16.53 6.77 4.09
C GLN A 604 15.18 7.16 4.70
N ARG A 605 14.76 6.60 5.84
CA ARG A 605 13.43 6.88 6.42
C ARG A 605 13.35 8.28 7.03
N GLN A 606 14.45 8.82 7.54
CA GLN A 606 14.43 10.09 8.28
C GLN A 606 14.85 11.31 7.46
N GLN A 607 14.31 12.46 7.84
CA GLN A 607 14.76 13.76 7.37
C GLN A 607 15.76 14.33 8.39
N LEU A 608 16.99 14.62 7.98
CA LEU A 608 18.00 15.24 8.85
C LEU A 608 18.08 16.73 8.51
N GLN A 609 17.64 17.62 9.41
CA GLN A 609 17.73 19.06 9.17
C GLN A 609 19.17 19.58 9.37
N LEU A 610 19.56 20.58 8.59
CA LEU A 610 20.87 21.25 8.70
C LEU A 610 20.67 22.75 8.40
N PHE A 611 20.78 23.59 9.44
CA PHE A 611 20.73 25.07 9.40
C PHE A 611 19.65 25.74 8.50
N GLY A 612 18.48 25.12 8.34
CA GLY A 612 17.34 25.67 7.60
C GLY A 612 17.06 24.98 6.25
N VAL A 613 17.95 24.08 5.81
CA VAL A 613 17.65 23.05 4.81
C VAL A 613 17.66 21.67 5.48
N SER A 614 17.57 20.59 4.70
CA SER A 614 17.77 19.23 5.17
C SER A 614 19.00 18.63 4.50
N LEU A 615 19.91 18.06 5.30
CA LEU A 615 21.03 17.27 4.81
C LEU A 615 20.55 16.13 3.90
N VAL A 616 19.47 15.45 4.30
CA VAL A 616 18.77 14.43 3.49
C VAL A 616 17.26 14.52 3.75
N GLN A 617 16.45 14.29 2.72
CA GLN A 617 14.99 14.33 2.78
C GLN A 617 14.40 12.99 3.27
N ARG A 618 13.18 13.06 3.84
CA ARG A 618 12.43 11.84 4.17
C ARG A 618 12.25 10.97 2.92
N GLU A 619 12.51 9.67 3.07
CA GLU A 619 12.37 8.64 2.03
C GLU A 619 13.24 8.90 0.78
N SER A 620 14.36 9.61 0.93
CA SER A 620 15.38 9.79 -0.11
C SER A 620 16.70 9.13 0.29
N LEU A 621 17.53 8.78 -0.69
CA LEU A 621 18.94 8.42 -0.43
C LEU A 621 19.87 9.64 -0.54
N VAL A 622 19.51 10.64 -1.34
CA VAL A 622 20.43 11.68 -1.80
C VAL A 622 20.49 12.83 -0.79
N PRO A 623 21.68 13.24 -0.35
CA PRO A 623 21.81 14.39 0.54
C PRO A 623 21.72 15.70 -0.26
N ASP A 624 20.50 16.17 -0.52
CA ASP A 624 20.22 17.23 -1.50
C ASP A 624 20.40 18.68 -1.00
N LEU A 625 20.49 18.91 0.31
CA LEU A 625 20.54 20.24 0.94
C LEU A 625 19.36 21.17 0.56
N ARG A 626 18.17 20.63 0.26
CA ARG A 626 16.94 21.40 0.05
C ARG A 626 16.18 21.68 1.35
N THR A 627 15.40 22.75 1.41
CA THR A 627 14.37 22.99 2.45
C THR A 627 13.44 21.80 2.66
N SER A 628 12.83 21.34 1.57
CA SER A 628 11.77 20.33 1.57
C SER A 628 11.72 19.62 0.23
N LYS A 629 11.68 18.29 0.27
CA LYS A 629 11.54 17.41 -0.90
C LYS A 629 10.48 17.85 -1.90
N PHE A 630 9.30 18.23 -1.39
CA PHE A 630 8.11 18.51 -2.19
C PHE A 630 7.88 20.00 -2.47
N GLN A 631 8.45 20.89 -1.64
CA GLN A 631 8.19 22.34 -1.73
C GLN A 631 9.42 23.13 -2.18
N GLY A 632 10.65 22.73 -1.83
CA GLY A 632 11.90 23.34 -2.30
C GLY A 632 12.22 23.05 -3.77
N GLN A 633 13.37 23.50 -4.26
CA GLN A 633 13.82 23.32 -5.66
C GLN A 633 15.00 22.33 -5.73
N SER A 634 15.25 21.67 -6.87
CA SER A 634 16.39 20.74 -7.01
C SER A 634 17.74 21.45 -6.89
N ASN A 635 18.65 20.94 -6.04
CA ASN A 635 19.94 21.53 -5.75
C ASN A 635 21.10 20.56 -6.09
N PHE A 636 21.87 20.92 -7.12
CA PHE A 636 23.01 20.15 -7.61
C PHE A 636 24.36 20.58 -6.98
N VAL A 637 24.35 21.56 -6.08
CA VAL A 637 25.52 21.92 -5.25
C VAL A 637 25.36 21.20 -3.91
N ASN A 638 25.77 19.92 -3.87
CA ASN A 638 25.53 19.00 -2.76
C ASN A 638 26.68 17.98 -2.59
N PRO A 639 26.86 17.33 -1.42
CA PRO A 639 28.03 16.49 -1.13
C PRO A 639 28.03 15.08 -1.76
N GLY A 640 26.96 14.67 -2.45
CA GLY A 640 26.83 13.32 -2.99
C GLY A 640 26.80 12.21 -1.92
N LEU A 641 26.84 10.95 -2.36
CA LEU A 641 26.78 9.79 -1.46
C LEU A 641 27.46 8.55 -2.04
N LEU A 642 28.21 7.83 -1.21
CA LEU A 642 28.52 6.41 -1.38
C LEU A 642 27.79 5.59 -0.31
N LEU A 643 27.09 4.54 -0.73
CA LEU A 643 26.45 3.59 0.19
C LEU A 643 26.75 2.14 -0.21
N PHE A 644 27.13 1.34 0.79
CA PHE A 644 27.36 -0.11 0.68
C PHE A 644 26.41 -0.86 1.63
N ASN A 645 25.48 -1.63 1.06
CA ASN A 645 24.52 -2.48 1.78
C ASN A 645 24.96 -3.95 1.80
N ILE A 646 24.77 -4.60 2.95
CA ILE A 646 24.56 -6.05 3.04
C ILE A 646 23.27 -6.27 3.82
N GLY A 647 22.37 -7.13 3.32
CA GLY A 647 21.09 -7.40 3.97
C GLY A 647 20.60 -8.83 3.77
N MET A 648 19.65 -9.23 4.60
CA MET A 648 19.02 -10.55 4.54
C MET A 648 17.52 -10.43 4.78
N ASP A 649 16.72 -11.09 3.94
CA ASP A 649 15.29 -11.31 4.23
C ASP A 649 15.06 -12.77 4.61
N PHE A 650 14.14 -12.99 5.54
CA PHE A 650 13.78 -14.29 6.07
C PHE A 650 12.26 -14.44 6.12
N ASP A 651 11.73 -15.39 5.35
CA ASP A 651 10.32 -15.77 5.38
C ASP A 651 10.08 -16.73 6.55
N ILE A 652 10.08 -16.19 7.79
CA ILE A 652 9.99 -16.96 9.04
C ILE A 652 8.71 -17.80 9.08
N THR A 653 7.61 -17.23 8.62
CA THR A 653 6.39 -17.96 8.25
C THR A 653 5.83 -17.34 6.95
N PRO A 654 4.93 -18.02 6.23
CA PRO A 654 4.26 -17.42 5.07
C PRO A 654 3.53 -16.10 5.34
N LYS A 655 3.25 -15.77 6.61
CA LYS A 655 2.61 -14.52 7.05
C LYS A 655 3.57 -13.49 7.61
N LEU A 656 4.78 -13.88 8.01
CA LEU A 656 5.72 -13.07 8.77
C LEU A 656 7.11 -13.17 8.14
N LYS A 657 7.53 -12.06 7.54
CA LYS A 657 8.86 -11.88 6.97
C LYS A 657 9.67 -10.93 7.85
N MET A 658 10.94 -11.24 8.06
CA MET A 658 11.90 -10.40 8.77
C MET A 658 12.96 -9.91 7.79
N ILE A 659 13.25 -8.61 7.83
CA ILE A 659 14.12 -7.88 6.92
C ILE A 659 15.28 -7.35 7.75
N THR A 660 16.53 -7.57 7.35
CA THR A 660 17.70 -6.97 8.03
C THR A 660 18.63 -6.29 7.04
N ASN A 661 19.27 -5.20 7.48
CA ASN A 661 20.23 -4.43 6.69
C ASN A 661 21.39 -3.92 7.57
N ALA A 662 22.55 -3.82 6.95
CA ALA A 662 23.68 -3.03 7.40
C ALA A 662 24.18 -2.19 6.22
N ASN A 663 24.06 -0.88 6.35
CA ASN A 663 24.48 0.13 5.38
C ASN A 663 25.70 0.88 5.94
N TYR A 664 26.82 0.88 5.22
CA TYR A 664 27.93 1.79 5.49
C TYR A 664 27.84 2.96 4.50
N ILE A 665 27.87 4.19 5.02
CA ILE A 665 27.48 5.40 4.27
C ILE A 665 28.56 6.48 4.41
N MET A 666 28.87 7.14 3.29
CA MET A 666 29.85 8.22 3.19
C MET A 666 29.33 9.31 2.23
N PHE A 667 29.79 10.54 2.39
CA PHE A 667 29.74 11.57 1.34
C PHE A 667 30.72 11.23 0.20
N ASP A 668 30.53 11.82 -0.98
CA ASP A 668 31.52 11.73 -2.09
C ASP A 668 32.58 12.82 -1.92
N ASP A 669 32.13 14.08 -1.78
CA ASP A 669 32.92 15.28 -1.50
C ASP A 669 32.35 16.03 -0.27
N THR A 670 33.16 16.80 0.47
CA THR A 670 32.70 17.53 1.68
C THR A 670 32.74 19.05 1.54
N GLU A 671 33.37 19.59 0.50
CA GLU A 671 33.59 21.02 0.28
C GLU A 671 32.30 21.87 0.27
N VAL A 672 31.15 21.29 -0.12
CA VAL A 672 29.83 21.93 0.01
C VAL A 672 29.43 22.12 1.47
N LEU A 673 29.58 21.07 2.29
CA LEU A 673 29.23 21.08 3.70
C LEU A 673 30.15 22.04 4.46
N GLU A 674 31.45 21.99 4.18
CA GLU A 674 32.46 22.90 4.76
C GLU A 674 32.14 24.37 4.44
N THR A 675 31.81 24.66 3.18
CA THR A 675 31.37 25.99 2.74
C THR A 675 30.05 26.42 3.40
N TYR A 676 29.14 25.49 3.65
CA TYR A 676 27.80 25.76 4.18
C TYR A 676 27.78 25.96 5.71
N THR A 677 28.48 25.12 6.47
CA THR A 677 28.53 25.19 7.94
C THR A 677 29.65 26.11 8.46
N PHE A 678 30.54 26.59 7.59
CA PHE A 678 31.74 27.36 7.92
C PHE A 678 32.72 26.60 8.85
N GLN A 679 32.89 25.30 8.58
CA GLN A 679 33.85 24.40 9.23
C GLN A 679 34.85 23.90 8.19
N ASP A 680 36.14 23.82 8.53
CA ASP A 680 37.18 23.20 7.68
C ASP A 680 37.37 21.72 8.06
N ASP A 681 37.89 20.89 7.13
CA ASP A 681 38.31 19.49 7.35
C ASP A 681 37.16 18.54 7.84
N ILE A 682 35.97 18.56 7.23
CA ILE A 682 34.87 17.64 7.57
C ILE A 682 35.19 16.23 7.02
N ALA A 683 35.05 15.18 7.84
CA ALA A 683 35.30 13.83 7.38
C ALA A 683 34.18 13.28 6.45
N THR A 684 34.53 12.50 5.42
CA THR A 684 33.54 11.94 4.48
C THR A 684 32.70 10.80 5.07
N ALA A 685 33.13 10.16 6.16
CA ALA A 685 32.44 9.01 6.74
C ALA A 685 31.21 9.44 7.57
N ILE A 686 30.00 9.07 7.11
CA ILE A 686 28.75 9.45 7.79
C ILE A 686 28.46 8.49 8.95
N GLY A 687 28.51 7.18 8.71
CA GLY A 687 28.14 6.20 9.72
C GLY A 687 27.82 4.80 9.22
N THR A 688 27.37 3.97 10.15
CA THR A 688 26.75 2.66 9.87
C THR A 688 25.29 2.69 10.29
N ASP A 689 24.38 2.58 9.32
CA ASP A 689 22.94 2.37 9.54
C ASP A 689 22.65 0.87 9.64
N LEU A 690 22.07 0.45 10.77
CA LEU A 690 21.69 -0.93 11.06
C LEU A 690 20.18 -0.99 11.27
N SER A 691 19.49 -1.89 10.57
CA SER A 691 18.05 -2.03 10.75
C SER A 691 17.51 -3.45 10.72
N ILE A 692 16.40 -3.60 11.44
CA ILE A 692 15.55 -4.80 11.46
C ILE A 692 14.09 -4.38 11.26
N GLY A 693 13.47 -4.98 10.25
CA GLY A 693 12.07 -4.81 9.88
C GLY A 693 11.31 -6.12 10.02
N PHE A 694 10.01 -6.01 10.26
CA PHE A 694 9.05 -7.10 10.26
C PHE A 694 7.85 -6.72 9.40
N GLU A 695 7.49 -7.58 8.47
CA GLU A 695 6.32 -7.47 7.60
C GLU A 695 5.36 -8.60 8.00
N TYR A 696 4.17 -8.24 8.47
CA TYR A 696 3.16 -9.19 8.96
C TYR A 696 1.83 -9.04 8.22
N ARG A 697 1.43 -10.09 7.50
CA ARG A 697 0.17 -10.15 6.72
C ARG A 697 -0.80 -11.17 7.33
N PRO A 698 -1.68 -10.73 8.27
CA PRO A 698 -2.60 -11.61 8.99
C PRO A 698 -3.67 -12.30 8.11
N LEU A 699 -3.84 -11.92 6.84
CA LEU A 699 -4.80 -12.55 5.93
C LEU A 699 -4.16 -13.19 4.68
N LEU A 700 -2.87 -12.93 4.43
CA LEU A 700 -2.12 -13.26 3.19
C LEU A 700 -2.66 -12.65 1.89
N SER A 701 -3.83 -12.02 1.92
CA SER A 701 -4.12 -10.88 1.06
C SER A 701 -3.59 -9.60 1.70
N ASP A 702 -3.39 -8.58 0.87
CA ASP A 702 -2.88 -7.26 1.29
C ASP A 702 -4.00 -6.35 1.84
N ASN A 703 -5.17 -6.92 2.17
CA ASN A 703 -6.27 -6.23 2.86
C ASN A 703 -5.90 -5.79 4.28
N VAL A 704 -4.94 -6.47 4.93
CA VAL A 704 -4.40 -6.08 6.23
C VAL A 704 -2.91 -6.38 6.24
N VAL A 705 -2.10 -5.34 6.32
CA VAL A 705 -0.63 -5.43 6.41
C VAL A 705 -0.16 -4.60 7.59
N PHE A 706 0.68 -5.19 8.43
CA PHE A 706 1.37 -4.50 9.51
C PHE A 706 2.87 -4.55 9.26
N GLU A 707 3.54 -3.42 9.34
CA GLU A 707 4.99 -3.33 9.25
C GLU A 707 5.55 -2.64 10.50
N ALA A 708 6.66 -3.15 11.01
CA ALA A 708 7.32 -2.58 12.18
C ALA A 708 8.82 -2.60 11.98
N GLY A 709 9.50 -1.49 12.28
CA GLY A 709 10.93 -1.35 12.06
C GLY A 709 11.64 -0.73 13.26
N ILE A 710 12.87 -1.20 13.50
CA ILE A 710 13.85 -0.57 14.38
C ILE A 710 15.10 -0.32 13.55
N ALA A 711 15.53 0.93 13.50
CA ALA A 711 16.72 1.36 12.77
C ALA A 711 17.61 2.23 13.67
N THR A 712 18.92 2.16 13.48
CA THR A 712 19.88 3.02 14.18
C THR A 712 21.03 3.41 13.28
N LEU A 713 21.33 4.71 13.24
CA LEU A 713 22.53 5.24 12.61
C LEU A 713 23.59 5.47 13.68
N ILE A 714 24.64 4.66 13.63
CA ILE A 714 25.84 4.82 14.45
C ILE A 714 26.75 5.82 13.71
N PRO A 715 26.93 7.05 14.22
CA PRO A 715 27.66 8.09 13.52
C PRO A 715 29.16 7.78 13.45
N ASP A 716 29.78 8.03 12.29
CA ASP A 716 31.23 8.10 12.14
C ASP A 716 31.71 9.56 12.22
N GLU A 717 32.95 9.89 11.86
CA GLU A 717 33.54 11.22 12.10
C GLU A 717 32.73 12.36 11.44
N GLY A 718 32.34 12.25 10.17
CA GLY A 718 31.68 13.32 9.42
C GLY A 718 30.32 13.76 9.97
N LEU A 719 29.52 12.82 10.46
CA LEU A 719 28.24 13.16 11.09
C LEU A 719 28.44 13.76 12.50
N LYS A 720 29.56 13.46 13.18
CA LYS A 720 29.93 14.12 14.44
C LYS A 720 30.43 15.55 14.19
N ASP A 721 31.16 15.79 13.10
CA ASP A 721 31.63 17.13 12.74
C ASP A 721 30.46 18.07 12.46
N LEU A 722 29.41 17.58 11.80
CA LEU A 722 28.17 18.33 11.52
C LEU A 722 27.25 18.53 12.75
N TYR A 723 27.05 17.49 13.56
CA TYR A 723 25.96 17.43 14.55
C TYR A 723 26.39 17.16 16.01
N GLY A 724 27.66 16.87 16.24
CA GLY A 724 28.15 16.47 17.55
C GLY A 724 28.23 17.61 18.56
N LYS A 725 28.22 17.25 19.85
CA LYS A 725 28.19 18.19 20.96
C LYS A 725 29.63 18.57 21.36
N TYR A 726 29.87 19.88 21.44
CA TYR A 726 31.12 20.49 21.89
C TYR A 726 30.93 21.10 23.29
N ASP A 727 31.73 20.69 24.28
CA ASP A 727 31.86 21.44 25.55
C ASP A 727 32.74 22.69 25.34
N PRO A 728 32.19 23.92 25.43
CA PRO A 728 32.96 25.16 25.22
C PRO A 728 34.02 25.41 26.31
N PHE A 729 33.98 24.66 27.42
CA PHE A 729 34.97 24.73 28.50
C PHE A 729 36.10 23.68 28.35
N THR A 730 35.95 22.69 27.47
CA THR A 730 36.91 21.58 27.32
C THR A 730 37.48 21.50 25.91
N ILE A 731 38.67 22.10 25.74
CA ILE A 731 39.47 22.12 24.49
C ILE A 731 39.66 20.72 23.86
N ALA A 732 39.60 19.64 24.65
CA ALA A 732 39.73 18.28 24.14
C ALA A 732 38.52 17.78 23.31
N GLN A 733 37.32 18.35 23.46
CA GLN A 733 36.14 17.99 22.65
C GLN A 733 36.03 18.80 21.35
N VAL A 734 36.67 19.98 21.28
CA VAL A 734 36.74 20.80 20.05
C VAL A 734 37.33 20.01 18.87
N ASN A 735 38.21 19.04 19.16
CA ASN A 735 38.89 18.21 18.17
C ASN A 735 38.32 16.77 18.08
N ASN A 736 37.20 16.47 18.75
CA ASN A 736 36.52 15.17 18.71
C ASN A 736 35.08 15.35 19.23
N PRO A 737 34.17 15.91 18.43
CA PRO A 737 32.77 16.11 18.82
C PRO A 737 32.07 14.78 19.08
N GLN A 738 31.16 14.74 20.05
CA GLN A 738 30.44 13.50 20.40
C GLN A 738 28.98 13.58 19.94
N LEU A 739 28.58 12.59 19.16
CA LEU A 739 27.19 12.33 18.77
C LEU A 739 26.86 10.89 19.17
N ASP A 740 25.78 10.73 19.93
CA ASP A 740 25.25 9.41 20.30
C ASP A 740 24.62 8.71 19.08
N PRO A 741 24.52 7.37 19.06
CA PRO A 741 23.78 6.66 18.03
C PRO A 741 22.33 7.15 17.97
N LEU A 742 21.86 7.48 16.77
CA LEU A 742 20.50 7.93 16.53
C LEU A 742 19.59 6.72 16.34
N PHE A 743 18.36 6.77 16.86
CA PHE A 743 17.41 5.66 16.81
C PHE A 743 16.08 6.06 16.18
N SER A 744 15.45 5.11 15.49
CA SER A 744 14.08 5.20 14.98
C SER A 744 13.35 3.90 15.20
N ILE A 745 12.13 3.97 15.73
CA ILE A 745 11.19 2.85 15.89
C ILE A 745 9.86 3.27 15.27
N PHE A 746 9.34 2.46 14.34
CA PHE A 746 8.04 2.72 13.73
C PHE A 746 7.15 1.49 13.73
N VAL A 747 5.84 1.73 13.72
CA VAL A 747 4.79 0.77 13.39
C VAL A 747 3.87 1.41 12.37
N GLN A 748 3.56 0.68 11.31
CA GLN A 748 2.74 1.08 10.18
C GLN A 748 1.67 0.00 9.97
N GLY A 749 0.44 0.41 9.71
CA GLY A 749 -0.70 -0.49 9.52
C GLY A 749 -1.58 -0.01 8.37
N ALA A 750 -1.67 -0.82 7.32
CA ALA A 750 -2.52 -0.58 6.17
C ALA A 750 -3.73 -1.54 6.21
N PHE A 751 -4.92 -0.99 6.07
CA PHE A 751 -6.19 -1.71 6.00
C PHE A 751 -6.91 -1.32 4.71
N VAL A 752 -7.05 -2.27 3.80
CA VAL A 752 -7.69 -2.06 2.49
C VAL A 752 -8.96 -2.91 2.40
N TYR A 753 -10.09 -2.24 2.16
CA TYR A 753 -11.40 -2.80 1.89
C TYR A 753 -11.67 -2.81 0.38
#